data_AF-A0A0G1GIC8-F1
#
_entry.id   AF-A0A0G1GIC8-F1
#
_cell.length_a   1.000
_cell.length_b   1.000
_cell.length_c   1.000
_cell.angle_alpha   90.00
_cell.angle_beta   90.00
_cell.angle_gamma   90.00
#
_symmetry.space_group_name_H-M   'P 1'
#
loop_
_entity.id
_entity.type
_entity.pdbx_description
1 polymer ?
#
loop_
_entity_poly.entity_id
_entity_poly.type
_entity_poly.pdbx_seq_one_letter_code
_entity_poly.pdbx_strand_id
1 'polypeptide(L)'
;MWFHRARTNFNTFDLYYAESSDGIFWDNFTKLLFTNETTWDQYSQTAPSVIYDSNENKYKMWYSGSGYFNSDPQRWRIGYAFSSDGITWTKNANPVLDADQEWEDKNNLAGVSNPHVLKISNKYHLWYHSKGKIGYALSNDEITWTKHSEPILSPLVGTYYSKSVWDPYVVYDNNQYYLFFSAIGSSVNLGVASDISLPDVIIPTQTPTPTLTPTPTIPKDSPIVILPGLGASWNTKDMVSCGLSSSAKWVQTPYYASVYDRLFKTLENNAHMTRDKNLFIYYYDWRKPLDEQVILFRKYLDDISKKTNSKVRLIGHSMGGLLIRGYLSDYPGDDRVYKAMTVGTPHTGTVLAYPLWANGDIWFTELGVKIPITLLLNYCRLVKTTLNLTGISKGFVTIDVPTYKLLSQKETIQSLAPSIESLLPVFNYLQKNGNLIDSTSLISQNNWLKNHLIDNNRIKMITDTISGNNRNTLKVLSVKPPSKKDLKNKNWVDGVPIAKEFDKQGDGTILNLSSILPNINNMTIEGDHIQIIYSDEALNKILEFLDLEDTPIYQKEPVPIAEAETAIVLMSDKNAEIRATNMDKNTINSQENLLSLFNPQTGNYKIQIKGDQNDQTVLQTALLNKVSDTEVDTYSVKLKKNVWMNYLLIYTPNNPNKLVLVPY
;
A
#
# COMPACT_ATOMS: atom_id res chain seq x y z
N MET A 1 -25.25 31.72 -21.87
CA MET A 1 -24.96 31.70 -20.42
C MET A 1 -25.20 30.31 -19.89
N TRP A 2 -24.26 29.80 -19.09
CA TRP A 2 -24.46 28.60 -18.27
C TRP A 2 -24.86 29.03 -16.87
N PHE A 3 -25.89 28.42 -16.31
CA PHE A 3 -26.45 28.78 -15.02
C PHE A 3 -27.01 27.56 -14.30
N HIS A 4 -27.37 27.69 -13.04
CA HIS A 4 -28.05 26.64 -12.29
C HIS A 4 -29.52 26.99 -12.07
N ARG A 5 -30.38 25.99 -11.93
CA ARG A 5 -31.78 26.14 -11.55
C ARG A 5 -32.07 25.23 -10.36
N ALA A 6 -32.71 25.78 -9.33
CA ALA A 6 -33.19 24.98 -8.22
C ALA A 6 -34.25 23.97 -8.69
N ARG A 7 -34.24 22.76 -8.13
CA ARG A 7 -35.31 21.77 -8.31
C ARG A 7 -36.53 22.16 -7.46
N THR A 8 -37.30 21.19 -6.98
CA THR A 8 -38.48 21.41 -6.13
C THR A 8 -38.17 22.01 -4.75
N ASN A 9 -36.90 22.02 -4.32
CA ASN A 9 -36.42 22.64 -3.09
C ASN A 9 -35.17 23.52 -3.34
N PHE A 10 -34.93 24.53 -2.50
CA PHE A 10 -33.80 25.47 -2.65
C PHE A 10 -32.40 24.87 -2.38
N ASN A 11 -32.32 23.56 -2.14
CA ASN A 11 -31.08 22.88 -1.73
C ASN A 11 -30.56 21.88 -2.77
N THR A 12 -31.25 21.72 -3.91
CA THR A 12 -30.78 20.88 -5.01
C THR A 12 -30.93 21.61 -6.33
N PHE A 13 -29.92 21.45 -7.18
CA PHE A 13 -29.75 22.24 -8.40
C PHE A 13 -29.40 21.33 -9.58
N ASP A 14 -29.81 21.79 -10.76
CA ASP A 14 -29.41 21.26 -12.05
C ASP A 14 -28.78 22.39 -12.87
N LEU A 15 -27.87 22.04 -13.79
CA LEU A 15 -27.23 23.00 -14.68
C LEU A 15 -28.01 23.16 -15.99
N TYR A 16 -28.06 24.40 -16.48
CA TYR A 16 -28.78 24.82 -17.68
C TYR A 16 -27.92 25.76 -18.53
N TYR A 17 -28.34 25.89 -19.78
CA TYR A 17 -27.84 26.82 -20.77
C TYR A 17 -28.98 27.71 -21.28
N ALA A 18 -28.68 28.96 -21.58
CA ALA A 18 -29.59 29.91 -22.22
C ALA A 18 -28.82 30.83 -23.17
N GLU A 19 -29.47 31.34 -24.20
CA GLU A 19 -28.89 32.23 -25.21
C GLU A 19 -29.46 33.63 -25.07
N SER A 20 -28.71 34.61 -25.54
CA SER A 20 -29.14 35.99 -25.64
C SER A 20 -28.30 36.71 -26.69
N SER A 21 -28.95 37.51 -27.53
CA SER A 21 -28.29 38.35 -28.53
C SER A 21 -27.97 39.76 -28.01
N ASP A 22 -28.60 40.19 -26.91
CA ASP A 22 -28.49 41.54 -26.36
C ASP A 22 -28.03 41.58 -24.89
N GLY A 23 -27.91 40.42 -24.24
CA GLY A 23 -27.54 40.29 -22.83
C GLY A 23 -28.67 40.64 -21.84
N ILE A 24 -29.85 41.03 -22.33
CA ILE A 24 -31.01 41.47 -21.54
C ILE A 24 -32.11 40.41 -21.60
N PHE A 25 -32.49 39.98 -22.80
CA PHE A 25 -33.51 38.98 -23.01
C PHE A 25 -32.86 37.61 -23.29
N TRP A 26 -33.29 36.60 -22.55
CA TRP A 26 -32.71 35.26 -22.60
C TRP A 26 -33.75 34.22 -23.04
N ASP A 27 -33.37 33.34 -23.96
CA ASP A 27 -34.19 32.26 -24.49
C ASP A 27 -33.41 30.92 -24.53
N ASN A 28 -34.01 29.87 -25.12
CA ASN A 28 -33.39 28.54 -25.29
C ASN A 28 -32.90 27.86 -23.98
N PHE A 29 -33.71 27.93 -22.92
CA PHE A 29 -33.43 27.31 -21.62
C PHE A 29 -33.33 25.77 -21.70
N THR A 30 -32.10 25.28 -21.85
CA THR A 30 -31.80 23.87 -22.10
C THR A 30 -31.08 23.27 -20.90
N LYS A 31 -31.56 22.15 -20.37
CA LYS A 31 -30.86 21.43 -19.29
C LYS A 31 -29.59 20.79 -19.86
N LEU A 32 -28.46 20.93 -19.17
CA LEU A 32 -27.22 20.27 -19.56
C LEU A 32 -27.32 18.75 -19.41
N LEU A 33 -26.71 18.01 -20.34
CA LEU A 33 -26.69 16.56 -20.35
C LEU A 33 -25.29 16.07 -19.98
N PHE A 34 -25.17 15.09 -19.07
CA PHE A 34 -23.91 14.46 -18.74
C PHE A 34 -23.83 13.04 -19.32
N THR A 35 -22.73 12.72 -20.01
CA THR A 35 -22.53 11.43 -20.71
C THR A 35 -22.11 10.29 -19.78
N ASN A 36 -21.64 10.61 -18.58
CA ASN A 36 -21.22 9.69 -17.54
C ASN A 36 -21.75 10.12 -16.18
N GLU A 37 -21.94 9.15 -15.28
CA GLU A 37 -22.39 9.37 -13.90
C GLU A 37 -21.21 9.33 -12.92
N THR A 38 -21.31 10.08 -11.84
CA THR A 38 -20.32 10.13 -10.75
C THR A 38 -21.07 10.21 -9.42
N THR A 39 -20.55 9.54 -8.38
CA THR A 39 -21.24 9.48 -7.08
C THR A 39 -21.04 10.76 -6.26
N TRP A 40 -19.94 11.48 -6.48
CA TRP A 40 -19.52 12.63 -5.68
C TRP A 40 -20.32 13.91 -5.95
N ASP A 41 -21.06 13.97 -7.06
CA ASP A 41 -21.97 15.06 -7.42
C ASP A 41 -23.41 14.61 -7.64
N GLN A 42 -23.75 13.35 -7.33
CA GLN A 42 -25.02 12.72 -7.73
C GLN A 42 -26.28 13.44 -7.22
N TYR A 43 -26.19 14.21 -6.13
CA TYR A 43 -27.36 14.85 -5.53
C TYR A 43 -27.66 16.23 -6.12
N SER A 44 -26.64 16.98 -6.50
CA SER A 44 -26.80 18.35 -6.98
C SER A 44 -25.57 18.83 -7.75
N GLN A 45 -25.80 19.60 -8.81
CA GLN A 45 -24.77 20.31 -9.56
C GLN A 45 -25.13 21.79 -9.68
N THR A 46 -24.23 22.69 -9.30
CA THR A 46 -24.49 24.12 -9.24
C THR A 46 -23.25 24.95 -9.57
N ALA A 47 -23.45 26.27 -9.66
CA ALA A 47 -22.40 27.28 -9.86
C ALA A 47 -21.39 26.91 -10.96
N PRO A 48 -21.81 26.83 -12.24
CA PRO A 48 -20.91 26.52 -13.33
C PRO A 48 -20.04 27.74 -13.67
N SER A 49 -18.75 27.51 -13.83
CA SER A 49 -17.78 28.44 -14.43
C SER A 49 -17.25 27.83 -15.72
N VAL A 50 -17.56 28.45 -16.86
CA VAL A 50 -17.27 27.90 -18.19
C VAL A 50 -16.28 28.78 -18.95
N ILE A 51 -15.24 28.15 -19.51
CA ILE A 51 -14.29 28.77 -20.43
C ILE A 51 -14.35 28.02 -21.76
N TYR A 52 -14.27 28.76 -22.87
CA TYR A 52 -14.06 28.17 -24.18
C TYR A 52 -12.56 28.16 -24.52
N ASP A 53 -12.01 26.98 -24.81
CA ASP A 53 -10.63 26.81 -25.28
C ASP A 53 -10.62 26.69 -26.80
N SER A 54 -10.22 27.78 -27.47
CA SER A 54 -10.17 27.84 -28.94
C SER A 54 -9.11 26.91 -29.54
N ASN A 55 -8.07 26.54 -28.79
CA ASN A 55 -7.01 25.66 -29.30
C ASN A 55 -7.46 24.21 -29.37
N GLU A 56 -8.29 23.79 -28.41
CA GLU A 56 -8.87 22.44 -28.37
C GLU A 56 -10.26 22.35 -29.00
N ASN A 57 -10.87 23.50 -29.33
CA ASN A 57 -12.24 23.60 -29.79
C ASN A 57 -13.23 22.94 -28.81
N LYS A 58 -13.09 23.28 -27.51
CA LYS A 58 -13.87 22.69 -26.41
C LYS A 58 -14.28 23.72 -25.37
N TYR A 59 -15.46 23.53 -24.83
CA TYR A 59 -15.89 24.15 -23.58
C TYR A 59 -15.37 23.34 -22.39
N LYS A 60 -14.88 24.05 -21.38
CA LYS A 60 -14.32 23.54 -20.12
C LYS A 60 -15.13 24.13 -18.97
N MET A 61 -15.69 23.30 -18.10
CA MET A 61 -16.56 23.71 -17.00
C MET A 61 -16.02 23.22 -15.66
N TRP A 62 -15.93 24.13 -14.71
CA TRP A 62 -15.76 23.82 -13.29
C TRP A 62 -17.07 24.12 -12.58
N TYR A 63 -17.53 23.21 -11.72
CA TYR A 63 -18.84 23.32 -11.09
C TYR A 63 -18.83 22.71 -9.69
N SER A 64 -19.76 23.15 -8.85
CA SER A 64 -19.96 22.57 -7.53
C SER A 64 -20.87 21.35 -7.59
N GLY A 65 -20.40 20.23 -7.05
CA GLY A 65 -21.15 18.98 -6.95
C GLY A 65 -21.31 18.55 -5.49
N SER A 66 -22.45 17.93 -5.17
CA SER A 66 -22.71 17.35 -3.84
C SER A 66 -23.09 15.87 -3.96
N GLY A 67 -22.44 15.00 -3.18
CA GLY A 67 -22.57 13.54 -3.30
C GLY A 67 -21.58 12.78 -2.42
N TYR A 68 -21.53 11.45 -2.59
CA TYR A 68 -20.63 10.56 -1.87
C TYR A 68 -19.29 10.40 -2.58
N PHE A 69 -18.21 10.53 -1.81
CA PHE A 69 -16.84 10.37 -2.31
C PHE A 69 -15.99 9.75 -1.19
N ASN A 70 -15.22 8.69 -1.48
CA ASN A 70 -14.29 8.06 -0.52
C ASN A 70 -14.90 7.72 0.87
N SER A 71 -16.14 7.21 0.90
CA SER A 71 -16.90 6.91 2.13
C SER A 71 -17.25 8.12 3.01
N ASP A 72 -16.92 9.34 2.58
CA ASP A 72 -17.33 10.58 3.22
C ASP A 72 -18.79 10.89 2.86
N PRO A 73 -19.67 11.17 3.85
CA PRO A 73 -21.04 11.61 3.58
C PRO A 73 -21.09 12.90 2.72
N GLN A 74 -22.30 13.24 2.29
CA GLN A 74 -22.58 14.33 1.35
C GLN A 74 -21.85 15.65 1.68
N ARG A 75 -20.93 16.10 0.82
CA ARG A 75 -20.29 17.44 0.91
C ARG A 75 -20.17 18.09 -0.46
N TRP A 76 -20.12 19.42 -0.48
CA TRP A 76 -19.81 20.16 -1.70
C TRP A 76 -18.33 20.05 -2.06
N ARG A 77 -18.08 19.75 -3.33
CA ARG A 77 -16.75 19.67 -3.95
C ARG A 77 -16.81 20.36 -5.30
N ILE A 78 -15.65 20.72 -5.84
CA ILE A 78 -15.57 21.29 -7.19
C ILE A 78 -15.11 20.19 -8.14
N GLY A 79 -15.86 19.95 -9.21
CA GLY A 79 -15.46 19.06 -10.29
C GLY A 79 -15.21 19.78 -11.60
N TYR A 80 -14.80 18.97 -12.57
CA TYR A 80 -14.47 19.40 -13.93
C TYR A 80 -15.28 18.59 -14.94
N ALA A 81 -15.72 19.24 -16.01
CA ALA A 81 -16.34 18.61 -17.16
C ALA A 81 -15.94 19.33 -18.45
N PHE A 82 -15.98 18.62 -19.58
CA PHE A 82 -15.69 19.20 -20.89
C PHE A 82 -16.78 18.86 -21.91
N SER A 83 -16.94 19.71 -22.92
CA SER A 83 -17.96 19.59 -23.96
C SER A 83 -17.47 20.15 -25.29
N SER A 84 -17.95 19.59 -26.40
CA SER A 84 -17.73 20.14 -27.75
C SER A 84 -18.84 21.08 -28.21
N ASP A 85 -20.03 21.02 -27.61
CA ASP A 85 -21.24 21.74 -28.04
C ASP A 85 -21.80 22.70 -26.98
N GLY A 86 -21.27 22.67 -25.75
CA GLY A 86 -21.73 23.48 -24.61
C GLY A 86 -23.01 22.96 -23.94
N ILE A 87 -23.60 21.87 -24.44
CA ILE A 87 -24.88 21.30 -23.98
C ILE A 87 -24.68 19.89 -23.42
N THR A 88 -23.88 19.07 -24.10
CA THR A 88 -23.54 17.69 -23.73
C THR A 88 -22.13 17.62 -23.16
N TRP A 89 -22.00 17.19 -21.92
CA TRP A 89 -20.79 17.29 -21.11
C TRP A 89 -20.30 15.91 -20.65
N THR A 90 -18.98 15.72 -20.63
CA THR A 90 -18.34 14.54 -20.03
C THR A 90 -17.61 14.98 -18.77
N LYS A 91 -17.95 14.36 -17.63
CA LYS A 91 -17.39 14.68 -16.32
C LYS A 91 -16.06 13.98 -16.07
N ASN A 92 -15.17 14.64 -15.35
CA ASN A 92 -14.06 13.97 -14.70
C ASN A 92 -14.58 13.00 -13.62
N ALA A 93 -13.96 11.83 -13.50
CA ALA A 93 -14.44 10.80 -12.57
C ALA A 93 -14.44 11.26 -11.11
N ASN A 94 -13.45 12.05 -10.72
CA ASN A 94 -13.25 12.56 -9.37
C ASN A 94 -13.44 14.10 -9.32
N PRO A 95 -13.82 14.66 -8.17
CA PRO A 95 -13.73 16.11 -7.94
C PRO A 95 -12.27 16.56 -8.13
N VAL A 96 -12.09 17.79 -8.63
CA VAL A 96 -10.77 18.40 -8.87
C VAL A 96 -10.33 19.31 -7.73
N LEU A 97 -11.27 19.68 -6.84
CA LEU A 97 -10.98 20.35 -5.57
C LEU A 97 -11.90 19.81 -4.48
N ASP A 98 -11.33 19.45 -3.33
CA ASP A 98 -12.04 19.08 -2.10
C ASP A 98 -11.50 19.90 -0.92
N ALA A 99 -12.22 19.99 0.20
CA ALA A 99 -11.77 20.73 1.38
C ALA A 99 -10.62 19.99 2.08
N ASP A 100 -9.43 20.58 2.10
CA ASP A 100 -8.18 20.00 2.62
C ASP A 100 -7.27 20.99 3.40
N GLN A 101 -7.66 22.26 3.51
CA GLN A 101 -6.98 23.30 4.32
C GLN A 101 -7.71 23.60 5.64
N GLU A 102 -6.98 23.97 6.69
CA GLU A 102 -7.54 24.17 8.05
C GLU A 102 -8.66 25.22 8.13
N TRP A 103 -8.62 26.23 7.26
CA TRP A 103 -9.61 27.29 7.24
C TRP A 103 -10.88 26.91 6.46
N GLU A 104 -10.86 25.82 5.70
CA GLU A 104 -11.98 25.29 4.92
C GLU A 104 -12.90 24.39 5.77
N ASP A 105 -14.09 24.10 5.25
CA ASP A 105 -15.05 23.21 5.91
C ASP A 105 -14.79 21.72 5.63
N LYS A 106 -13.72 21.19 6.25
CA LYS A 106 -13.29 19.78 6.17
C LYS A 106 -14.17 18.78 6.90
N ASN A 107 -15.16 19.22 7.68
CA ASN A 107 -15.86 18.34 8.61
C ASN A 107 -17.38 18.40 8.47
N ASN A 108 -17.92 19.32 7.67
CA ASN A 108 -19.36 19.45 7.47
C ASN A 108 -19.69 19.53 5.97
N LEU A 109 -21.00 19.63 5.70
CA LEU A 109 -21.57 19.52 4.36
C LEU A 109 -21.13 20.65 3.41
N ALA A 110 -20.60 21.79 3.91
CA ALA A 110 -20.35 22.96 3.08
C ALA A 110 -19.11 22.85 2.18
N GLY A 111 -18.10 22.05 2.58
CA GLY A 111 -16.92 21.72 1.78
C GLY A 111 -16.28 22.91 1.05
N VAL A 112 -16.04 22.74 -0.26
CA VAL A 112 -15.63 23.82 -1.18
C VAL A 112 -16.65 23.96 -2.31
N SER A 113 -16.99 25.20 -2.68
CA SER A 113 -18.04 25.45 -3.68
C SER A 113 -17.88 26.80 -4.38
N ASN A 114 -18.79 27.07 -5.31
CA ASN A 114 -18.94 28.30 -6.10
C ASN A 114 -17.63 28.69 -6.80
N PRO A 115 -17.11 27.83 -7.69
CA PRO A 115 -15.89 28.10 -8.43
C PRO A 115 -16.09 29.23 -9.43
N HIS A 116 -15.09 30.08 -9.58
CA HIS A 116 -14.92 30.94 -10.75
C HIS A 116 -13.51 30.79 -11.29
N VAL A 117 -13.39 30.51 -12.59
CA VAL A 117 -12.13 30.18 -13.24
C VAL A 117 -11.82 31.18 -14.34
N LEU A 118 -10.57 31.64 -14.39
CA LEU A 118 -10.01 32.40 -15.51
C LEU A 118 -8.77 31.70 -16.06
N LYS A 119 -8.55 31.76 -17.38
CA LYS A 119 -7.30 31.33 -18.02
C LYS A 119 -6.45 32.55 -18.32
N ILE A 120 -5.28 32.66 -17.68
CA ILE A 120 -4.37 33.80 -17.80
C ILE A 120 -2.97 33.25 -18.03
N SER A 121 -2.27 33.73 -19.06
CA SER A 121 -0.90 33.29 -19.38
C SER A 121 -0.73 31.76 -19.42
N ASN A 122 -1.71 31.07 -20.02
CA ASN A 122 -1.80 29.62 -20.13
C ASN A 122 -1.88 28.83 -18.81
N LYS A 123 -2.28 29.49 -17.72
CA LYS A 123 -2.59 28.86 -16.42
C LYS A 123 -4.06 29.09 -16.07
N TYR A 124 -4.60 28.20 -15.25
CA TYR A 124 -5.96 28.26 -14.77
C TYR A 124 -5.97 28.77 -13.34
N HIS A 125 -6.75 29.81 -13.11
CA HIS A 125 -6.86 30.50 -11.83
C HIS A 125 -8.27 30.29 -11.30
N LEU A 126 -8.41 29.67 -10.13
CA LEU A 126 -9.68 29.31 -9.52
C LEU A 126 -9.86 30.10 -8.22
N TRP A 127 -10.98 30.80 -8.13
CA TRP A 127 -11.50 31.33 -6.89
C TRP A 127 -12.64 30.45 -6.42
N TYR A 128 -12.69 30.17 -5.13
CA TYR A 128 -13.72 29.31 -4.55
C TYR A 128 -14.11 29.77 -3.16
N HIS A 129 -15.29 29.36 -2.71
CA HIS A 129 -15.82 29.67 -1.39
C HIS A 129 -15.70 28.45 -0.47
N SER A 130 -15.33 28.69 0.79
CA SER A 130 -15.47 27.73 1.89
C SER A 130 -15.62 28.44 3.22
N LYS A 131 -16.51 27.96 4.10
CA LYS A 131 -16.72 28.46 5.47
C LYS A 131 -16.87 29.99 5.57
N GLY A 132 -17.58 30.59 4.61
CA GLY A 132 -17.80 32.04 4.56
C GLY A 132 -16.57 32.89 4.24
N LYS A 133 -15.55 32.28 3.62
CA LYS A 133 -14.32 32.90 3.13
C LYS A 133 -14.13 32.55 1.65
N ILE A 134 -13.27 33.33 0.97
CA ILE A 134 -12.88 33.06 -0.42
C ILE A 134 -11.41 32.62 -0.45
N GLY A 135 -11.17 31.46 -1.06
CA GLY A 135 -9.85 30.94 -1.37
C GLY A 135 -9.48 31.11 -2.83
N TYR A 136 -8.24 30.74 -3.13
CA TYR A 136 -7.66 30.79 -4.47
C TYR A 136 -6.83 29.54 -4.73
N ALA A 137 -6.81 29.07 -5.97
CA ALA A 137 -5.99 27.96 -6.42
C ALA A 137 -5.50 28.17 -7.85
N LEU A 138 -4.39 27.53 -8.19
CA LEU A 138 -3.72 27.62 -9.48
C LEU A 138 -3.49 26.23 -10.07
N SER A 139 -3.77 26.06 -11.35
CA SER A 139 -3.57 24.81 -12.09
C SER A 139 -2.86 25.07 -13.42
N ASN A 140 -2.04 24.11 -13.84
CA ASN A 140 -1.41 24.10 -15.17
C ASN A 140 -2.13 23.16 -16.16
N ASP A 141 -3.04 22.32 -15.69
CA ASP A 141 -3.59 21.15 -16.39
C ASP A 141 -5.10 20.93 -16.13
N GLU A 142 -5.82 22.00 -15.77
CA GLU A 142 -7.27 22.05 -15.52
C GLU A 142 -7.80 21.23 -14.32
N ILE A 143 -7.07 20.20 -13.92
CA ILE A 143 -7.53 19.10 -13.06
C ILE A 143 -6.75 19.10 -11.75
N THR A 144 -5.45 19.40 -11.77
CA THR A 144 -4.59 19.42 -10.59
C THR A 144 -4.45 20.85 -10.08
N TRP A 145 -4.99 21.13 -8.89
CA TRP A 145 -5.03 22.47 -8.32
C TRP A 145 -4.08 22.61 -7.12
N THR A 146 -3.24 23.65 -7.14
CA THR A 146 -2.44 24.07 -5.99
C THR A 146 -3.13 25.24 -5.31
N LYS A 147 -3.60 25.07 -4.08
CA LYS A 147 -4.30 26.12 -3.33
C LYS A 147 -3.33 27.11 -2.68
N HIS A 148 -3.74 28.37 -2.62
CA HIS A 148 -3.13 29.37 -1.73
C HIS A 148 -3.33 28.93 -0.29
N SER A 149 -2.33 29.09 0.58
CA SER A 149 -2.35 28.51 1.94
C SER A 149 -3.42 29.14 2.85
N GLU A 150 -3.72 30.42 2.62
CA GLU A 150 -4.69 31.20 3.38
C GLU A 150 -5.86 31.65 2.49
N PRO A 151 -7.04 31.97 3.08
CA PRO A 151 -8.12 32.59 2.34
C PRO A 151 -7.68 33.98 1.85
N ILE A 152 -7.95 34.29 0.58
CA ILE A 152 -7.61 35.59 0.00
C ILE A 152 -8.59 36.70 0.42
N LEU A 153 -9.78 36.33 0.91
CA LEU A 153 -10.74 37.26 1.51
C LEU A 153 -11.46 36.59 2.67
N SER A 154 -11.47 37.26 3.83
CA SER A 154 -12.16 36.84 5.05
C SER A 154 -13.12 37.93 5.56
N PRO A 155 -14.15 37.55 6.35
CA PRO A 155 -15.06 38.51 6.97
C PRO A 155 -14.33 39.48 7.89
N LEU A 156 -14.75 40.74 7.89
CA LEU A 156 -14.14 41.79 8.71
C LEU A 156 -15.17 42.39 9.67
N VAL A 157 -14.92 42.27 10.97
CA VAL A 157 -15.81 42.81 12.02
C VAL A 157 -15.95 44.32 11.83
N GLY A 158 -17.18 44.83 11.89
CA GLY A 158 -17.48 46.26 11.73
C GLY A 158 -17.75 46.71 10.29
N THR A 159 -17.67 45.82 9.30
CA THR A 159 -18.03 46.11 7.90
C THR A 159 -19.38 45.53 7.49
N TYR A 160 -19.86 45.88 6.30
CA TYR A 160 -21.08 45.31 5.72
C TYR A 160 -20.95 43.83 5.31
N TYR A 161 -19.74 43.25 5.38
CA TYR A 161 -19.44 41.83 5.12
C TYR A 161 -18.91 41.12 6.39
N SER A 162 -19.32 41.58 7.57
CA SER A 162 -18.77 41.13 8.86
C SER A 162 -19.05 39.69 9.23
N LYS A 163 -19.98 38.99 8.56
CA LYS A 163 -20.33 37.59 8.85
C LYS A 163 -19.68 36.62 7.88
N SER A 164 -19.79 36.87 6.58
CA SER A 164 -19.25 35.96 5.56
C SER A 164 -19.12 36.60 4.17
N VAL A 165 -18.20 36.08 3.36
CA VAL A 165 -18.02 36.41 1.94
C VAL A 165 -18.16 35.15 1.08
N TRP A 166 -19.02 35.20 0.05
CA TRP A 166 -19.45 34.04 -0.75
C TRP A 166 -19.40 34.40 -2.24
N ASP A 167 -19.56 33.40 -3.12
CA ASP A 167 -19.78 33.59 -4.57
C ASP A 167 -18.75 34.47 -5.28
N PRO A 168 -17.45 34.08 -5.29
CA PRO A 168 -16.44 34.87 -5.98
C PRO A 168 -16.72 34.94 -7.48
N TYR A 169 -16.63 36.13 -8.07
CA TYR A 169 -16.64 36.35 -9.51
C TYR A 169 -15.58 37.38 -9.88
N VAL A 170 -14.62 36.99 -10.71
CA VAL A 170 -13.45 37.82 -11.03
C VAL A 170 -13.49 38.30 -12.47
N VAL A 171 -13.22 39.59 -12.63
CA VAL A 171 -13.06 40.26 -13.93
C VAL A 171 -11.69 40.94 -13.96
N TYR A 172 -11.01 40.85 -15.10
CA TYR A 172 -9.79 41.61 -15.36
C TYR A 172 -10.12 42.74 -16.34
N ASP A 173 -9.93 43.98 -15.91
CA ASP A 173 -10.19 45.17 -16.72
C ASP A 173 -9.22 46.30 -16.35
N ASN A 174 -8.78 47.09 -17.32
CA ASN A 174 -7.88 48.24 -17.12
C ASN A 174 -6.64 47.94 -16.25
N ASN A 175 -5.99 46.80 -16.49
CA ASN A 175 -4.80 46.33 -15.76
C ASN A 175 -5.03 46.10 -14.25
N GLN A 176 -6.27 45.77 -13.88
CA GLN A 176 -6.71 45.53 -12.52
C GLN A 176 -7.63 44.30 -12.47
N TYR A 177 -7.48 43.48 -11.44
CA TYR A 177 -8.44 42.43 -11.10
C TYR A 177 -9.51 42.97 -10.16
N TYR A 178 -10.78 42.70 -10.46
CA TYR A 178 -11.93 43.00 -9.64
C TYR A 178 -12.59 41.69 -9.19
N LEU A 179 -12.59 41.43 -7.89
CA LEU A 179 -13.30 40.32 -7.25
C LEU A 179 -14.64 40.84 -6.74
N PHE A 180 -15.72 40.47 -7.41
CA PHE A 180 -17.08 40.62 -6.91
C PHE A 180 -17.42 39.45 -5.99
N PHE A 181 -18.17 39.70 -4.92
CA PHE A 181 -18.56 38.68 -3.95
C PHE A 181 -19.86 39.03 -3.23
N SER A 182 -20.60 38.02 -2.80
CA SER A 182 -21.73 38.17 -1.89
C SER A 182 -21.22 38.56 -0.49
N ALA A 183 -21.53 39.78 -0.05
CA ALA A 183 -21.12 40.37 1.21
C ALA A 183 -22.23 40.24 2.26
N ILE A 184 -22.01 39.43 3.29
CA ILE A 184 -23.03 39.10 4.30
C ILE A 184 -22.65 39.74 5.65
N GLY A 185 -23.53 40.60 6.15
CA GLY A 185 -23.42 41.28 7.43
C GLY A 185 -24.78 41.38 8.15
N SER A 186 -25.20 42.61 8.47
CA SER A 186 -26.58 42.89 8.90
C SER A 186 -27.58 42.80 7.73
N SER A 187 -27.11 43.04 6.51
CA SER A 187 -27.81 42.83 5.24
C SER A 187 -26.94 42.01 4.28
N VAL A 188 -27.52 41.57 3.17
CA VAL A 188 -26.79 40.93 2.05
C VAL A 188 -26.59 41.97 0.96
N ASN A 189 -25.34 42.20 0.56
CA ASN A 189 -24.96 43.17 -0.47
C ASN A 189 -24.02 42.53 -1.49
N LEU A 190 -23.79 43.19 -2.62
CA LEU A 190 -22.68 42.86 -3.51
C LEU A 190 -21.45 43.67 -3.08
N GLY A 191 -20.35 42.97 -2.78
CA GLY A 191 -19.05 43.57 -2.50
C GLY A 191 -18.14 43.54 -3.71
N VAL A 192 -17.13 44.42 -3.71
CA VAL A 192 -16.04 44.42 -4.69
C VAL A 192 -14.72 44.65 -3.96
N ALA A 193 -13.71 43.86 -4.31
CA ALA A 193 -12.31 44.05 -3.94
C ALA A 193 -11.47 44.14 -5.22
N SER A 194 -10.32 44.81 -5.17
CA SER A 194 -9.47 44.95 -6.35
C SER A 194 -7.99 44.83 -6.02
N ASP A 195 -7.23 44.16 -6.90
CA ASP A 195 -5.77 44.07 -6.83
C ASP A 195 -5.14 44.15 -8.24
N ILE A 196 -3.93 44.68 -8.36
CA ILE A 196 -3.18 44.73 -9.63
C ILE A 196 -2.49 43.39 -9.92
N SER A 197 -2.41 42.51 -8.93
CA SER A 197 -1.73 41.22 -8.98
C SER A 197 -2.66 40.08 -8.59
N LEU A 198 -2.34 38.87 -9.09
CA LEU A 198 -2.99 37.64 -8.66
C LEU A 198 -2.33 37.12 -7.38
N PRO A 199 -3.07 36.38 -6.52
CA PRO A 199 -2.49 35.79 -5.34
C PRO A 199 -1.33 34.82 -5.66
N ASP A 200 -0.25 34.91 -4.89
CA ASP A 200 0.91 34.04 -5.05
C ASP A 200 0.61 32.64 -4.54
N VAL A 201 0.53 31.68 -5.46
CA VAL A 201 0.54 30.26 -5.11
C VAL A 201 1.96 29.77 -5.27
N ILE A 202 2.55 29.22 -4.19
CA ILE A 202 3.86 28.57 -4.26
C ILE A 202 3.71 27.30 -5.10
N ILE A 203 3.83 27.44 -6.42
CA ILE A 203 3.94 26.31 -7.34
C ILE A 203 5.34 25.75 -7.12
N PRO A 204 5.50 24.44 -6.83
CA PRO A 204 6.82 23.83 -6.92
C PRO A 204 7.31 23.97 -8.36
N THR A 205 8.22 24.91 -8.58
CA THR A 205 8.84 25.13 -9.88
C THR A 205 9.79 23.97 -10.12
N GLN A 206 9.87 23.45 -11.35
CA GLN A 206 10.89 22.47 -11.71
C GLN A 206 12.27 23.05 -11.36
N THR A 207 12.92 22.42 -10.38
CA THR A 207 14.18 22.88 -9.81
C THR A 207 15.27 22.84 -10.90
N PRO A 208 15.96 23.96 -11.20
CA PRO A 208 17.22 23.88 -11.93
C PRO A 208 18.24 23.08 -11.10
N THR A 209 19.06 22.29 -11.79
CA THR A 209 20.13 21.43 -11.25
C THR A 209 20.87 22.09 -10.07
N PRO A 210 21.08 21.39 -8.94
CA PRO A 210 21.32 22.03 -7.66
C PRO A 210 22.73 22.63 -7.57
N THR A 211 22.81 23.84 -7.00
CA THR A 211 24.01 24.31 -6.31
C THR A 211 23.79 24.06 -4.81
N LEU A 212 24.76 23.37 -4.19
CA LEU A 212 24.71 22.91 -2.79
C LEU A 212 24.42 24.07 -1.83
N THR A 213 23.23 24.04 -1.22
CA THR A 213 22.89 24.79 -0.01
C THR A 213 22.69 23.75 1.09
N PRO A 214 23.23 23.94 2.30
CA PRO A 214 23.40 22.87 3.28
C PRO A 214 22.06 22.21 3.64
N THR A 215 22.05 20.89 3.51
CA THR A 215 20.99 19.99 3.97
C THR A 215 20.64 20.32 5.42
N PRO A 216 19.35 20.42 5.81
CA PRO A 216 18.98 20.50 7.21
C PRO A 216 19.58 19.30 7.94
N THR A 217 20.52 19.56 8.84
CA THR A 217 21.27 18.54 9.56
C THR A 217 20.25 17.64 10.28
N ILE A 218 20.24 16.33 9.97
CA ILE A 218 19.43 15.37 10.74
C ILE A 218 19.72 15.61 12.24
N PRO A 219 18.69 15.67 13.10
CA PRO A 219 18.91 15.68 14.53
C PRO A 219 19.77 14.48 14.92
N LYS A 220 20.98 14.72 15.44
CA LYS A 220 22.00 13.71 15.75
C LYS A 220 21.48 12.53 16.58
N ASP A 221 20.38 12.75 17.31
CA ASP A 221 19.73 11.79 18.21
C ASP A 221 18.48 11.11 17.61
N SER A 222 18.15 11.32 16.33
CA SER A 222 16.95 10.72 15.70
C SER A 222 17.10 9.20 15.55
N PRO A 223 16.30 8.38 16.26
CA PRO A 223 16.38 6.92 16.16
C PRO A 223 15.95 6.40 14.79
N ILE A 224 16.53 5.27 14.39
CA ILE A 224 16.17 4.56 13.15
C ILE A 224 15.23 3.40 13.48
N VAL A 225 14.16 3.25 12.71
CA VAL A 225 13.24 2.11 12.79
C VAL A 225 13.19 1.40 11.45
N ILE A 226 13.51 0.10 11.45
CA ILE A 226 13.50 -0.74 10.25
C ILE A 226 12.28 -1.66 10.29
N LEU A 227 11.50 -1.66 9.21
CA LEU A 227 10.34 -2.50 8.99
C LEU A 227 10.67 -3.52 7.88
N PRO A 228 10.85 -4.80 8.22
CA PRO A 228 11.20 -5.81 7.23
C PRO A 228 9.97 -6.26 6.43
N GLY A 229 10.19 -6.96 5.31
CA GLY A 229 9.16 -7.43 4.40
C GLY A 229 8.39 -8.69 4.86
N LEU A 230 7.48 -9.13 3.98
CA LEU A 230 6.68 -10.35 4.15
C LEU A 230 7.58 -11.57 4.44
N GLY A 231 7.25 -12.36 5.48
CA GLY A 231 8.00 -13.57 5.84
C GLY A 231 9.26 -13.35 6.68
N ALA A 232 9.70 -12.10 6.88
CA ALA A 232 10.88 -11.78 7.67
C ALA A 232 10.64 -11.72 9.20
N SER A 233 9.37 -11.71 9.61
CA SER A 233 8.95 -11.84 11.01
C SER A 233 8.36 -13.22 11.26
N TRP A 234 8.60 -13.79 12.44
CA TRP A 234 8.16 -15.12 12.84
C TRP A 234 7.62 -15.17 14.27
N ASN A 235 6.60 -16.01 14.46
CA ASN A 235 6.13 -16.47 15.75
C ASN A 235 5.48 -17.85 15.60
N THR A 236 6.12 -18.90 16.12
CA THR A 236 5.64 -20.27 15.91
C THR A 236 4.24 -20.50 16.45
N LYS A 237 3.93 -19.98 17.65
CA LYS A 237 2.60 -20.14 18.27
C LYS A 237 1.50 -19.57 17.40
N ASP A 238 1.70 -18.36 16.90
CA ASP A 238 0.73 -17.69 16.05
C ASP A 238 0.62 -18.40 14.68
N MET A 239 1.74 -18.85 14.09
CA MET A 239 1.77 -19.62 12.83
C MET A 239 1.02 -20.96 12.91
N VAL A 240 1.08 -21.64 14.06
CA VAL A 240 0.39 -22.93 14.28
C VAL A 240 -0.97 -22.80 14.98
N SER A 241 -1.38 -21.59 15.40
CA SER A 241 -2.68 -21.37 16.03
C SER A 241 -3.86 -21.54 15.07
N CYS A 242 -3.61 -21.37 13.76
CA CYS A 242 -4.65 -21.33 12.72
C CYS A 242 -5.76 -20.32 13.00
N GLY A 243 -5.37 -19.19 13.60
CA GLY A 243 -6.17 -18.00 13.80
C GLY A 243 -5.32 -16.72 13.76
N LEU A 244 -6.00 -15.57 13.78
CA LEU A 244 -5.39 -14.23 13.78
C LEU A 244 -5.42 -13.56 15.17
N SER A 245 -5.85 -14.27 16.20
CA SER A 245 -5.73 -13.81 17.59
C SER A 245 -4.26 -13.85 17.99
N SER A 246 -3.63 -12.69 18.12
CA SER A 246 -2.21 -12.60 18.48
C SER A 246 -2.00 -12.96 19.94
N SER A 247 -1.07 -13.88 20.19
CA SER A 247 -0.78 -14.41 21.52
C SER A 247 0.61 -14.02 22.06
N ALA A 248 1.50 -13.48 21.21
CA ALA A 248 2.90 -13.27 21.56
C ALA A 248 3.64 -12.26 20.67
N LYS A 249 4.83 -11.84 21.13
CA LYS A 249 5.76 -10.96 20.40
C LYS A 249 6.33 -11.69 19.17
N TRP A 250 6.27 -11.04 18.01
CA TRP A 250 6.93 -11.51 16.79
C TRP A 250 8.41 -11.13 16.81
N VAL A 251 9.26 -12.00 16.28
CA VAL A 251 10.72 -11.84 16.23
C VAL A 251 11.23 -12.02 14.81
N GLN A 252 12.53 -11.89 14.61
CA GLN A 252 13.17 -12.20 13.33
C GLN A 252 12.95 -13.65 12.94
N THR A 253 12.64 -13.92 11.67
CA THR A 253 12.60 -15.29 11.17
C THR A 253 14.01 -15.90 11.21
N PRO A 254 14.21 -17.07 11.86
CA PRO A 254 15.53 -17.68 12.12
C PRO A 254 16.55 -17.69 10.98
N TYR A 255 16.11 -18.00 9.75
CA TYR A 255 16.96 -18.07 8.57
C TYR A 255 16.96 -16.79 7.73
N TYR A 256 15.93 -15.97 7.87
CA TYR A 256 15.76 -14.72 7.11
C TYR A 256 16.67 -13.62 7.69
N ALA A 257 17.25 -13.85 8.87
CA ALA A 257 18.14 -12.90 9.51
C ALA A 257 19.30 -12.44 8.60
N SER A 258 19.90 -13.41 7.90
CA SER A 258 21.01 -13.18 6.96
C SER A 258 20.74 -12.12 5.89
N VAL A 259 19.49 -11.87 5.51
CA VAL A 259 19.11 -10.83 4.54
C VAL A 259 19.37 -9.42 5.07
N TYR A 260 19.09 -9.17 6.35
CA TYR A 260 19.25 -7.84 6.95
C TYR A 260 20.52 -7.71 7.79
N ASP A 261 21.17 -8.83 8.14
CA ASP A 261 22.34 -8.85 9.02
C ASP A 261 23.43 -7.91 8.56
N ARG A 262 23.67 -7.78 7.26
CA ARG A 262 24.68 -6.88 6.73
C ARG A 262 24.34 -5.41 6.99
N LEU A 263 23.09 -5.01 6.78
CA LEU A 263 22.60 -3.68 7.15
C LEU A 263 22.72 -3.46 8.65
N PHE A 264 22.27 -4.44 9.44
CA PHE A 264 22.27 -4.38 10.90
C PHE A 264 23.67 -4.26 11.48
N LYS A 265 24.62 -5.09 11.05
CA LYS A 265 26.03 -5.03 11.45
C LYS A 265 26.69 -3.74 11.01
N THR A 266 26.33 -3.21 9.84
CA THR A 266 26.81 -1.89 9.40
C THR A 266 26.37 -0.80 10.38
N LEU A 267 25.09 -0.77 10.75
CA LEU A 267 24.57 0.22 11.69
C LEU A 267 25.08 0.02 13.12
N GLU A 268 25.13 -1.22 13.60
CA GLU A 268 25.54 -1.54 14.98
C GLU A 268 27.06 -1.39 15.18
N ASN A 269 27.85 -2.04 14.34
CA ASN A 269 29.29 -2.14 14.56
C ASN A 269 30.03 -0.94 13.99
N ASN A 270 29.63 -0.47 12.80
CA ASN A 270 30.38 0.54 12.06
C ASN A 270 29.81 1.95 12.28
N ALA A 271 28.49 2.11 12.39
CA ALA A 271 27.86 3.38 12.78
C ALA A 271 27.64 3.51 14.30
N HIS A 272 28.10 2.53 15.10
CA HIS A 272 28.04 2.52 16.57
C HIS A 272 26.63 2.72 17.14
N MET A 273 25.61 2.20 16.45
CA MET A 273 24.24 2.23 16.93
C MET A 273 23.97 1.10 17.93
N THR A 274 23.07 1.33 18.85
CA THR A 274 22.66 0.39 19.90
C THR A 274 21.18 0.05 19.75
N ARG A 275 20.89 -1.26 19.68
CA ARG A 275 19.53 -1.79 19.69
C ARG A 275 18.73 -1.29 20.88
N ASP A 276 17.44 -1.06 20.66
CA ASP A 276 16.49 -0.60 21.67
C ASP A 276 16.82 0.78 22.30
N LYS A 277 17.81 1.49 21.76
CA LYS A 277 18.20 2.85 22.17
C LYS A 277 18.08 3.84 21.03
N ASN A 278 18.82 3.62 19.94
CA ASN A 278 18.79 4.48 18.74
C ASN A 278 18.57 3.70 17.44
N LEU A 279 18.58 2.36 17.49
CA LEU A 279 18.24 1.47 16.39
C LEU A 279 17.15 0.50 16.82
N PHE A 280 16.06 0.45 16.08
CA PHE A 280 14.87 -0.34 16.39
C PHE A 280 14.46 -1.18 15.17
N ILE A 281 13.93 -2.37 15.42
CA ILE A 281 13.32 -3.22 14.38
C ILE A 281 11.89 -3.50 14.80
N TYR A 282 10.96 -3.23 13.90
CA TYR A 282 9.56 -3.55 14.11
C TYR A 282 9.23 -4.88 13.43
N TYR A 283 9.31 -5.97 14.18
CA TYR A 283 8.79 -7.27 13.74
C TYR A 283 7.29 -7.34 14.03
N TYR A 284 6.52 -7.83 13.06
CA TYR A 284 5.07 -7.75 13.07
C TYR A 284 4.42 -9.00 12.49
N ASP A 285 3.15 -9.24 12.84
CA ASP A 285 2.35 -10.32 12.26
C ASP A 285 1.91 -9.94 10.83
N TRP A 286 2.75 -10.28 9.86
CA TRP A 286 2.53 -9.98 8.45
C TRP A 286 1.28 -10.64 7.88
N ARG A 287 0.60 -11.52 8.60
CA ARG A 287 -0.65 -12.16 8.17
C ARG A 287 -1.86 -11.24 8.33
N LYS A 288 -1.85 -10.37 9.34
CA LYS A 288 -3.01 -9.53 9.71
C LYS A 288 -3.35 -8.49 8.63
N PRO A 289 -4.58 -7.97 8.56
CA PRO A 289 -4.88 -6.83 7.68
C PRO A 289 -3.93 -5.64 7.93
N LEU A 290 -3.56 -4.88 6.90
CA LEU A 290 -2.63 -3.76 7.03
C LEU A 290 -3.16 -2.67 7.99
N ASP A 291 -4.46 -2.39 8.00
CA ASP A 291 -5.07 -1.39 8.90
C ASP A 291 -4.82 -1.72 10.39
N GLU A 292 -5.00 -2.98 10.77
CA GLU A 292 -4.69 -3.44 12.13
C GLU A 292 -3.20 -3.28 12.44
N GLN A 293 -2.33 -3.61 11.49
CA GLN A 293 -0.88 -3.51 11.65
C GLN A 293 -0.41 -2.06 11.76
N VAL A 294 -1.03 -1.14 11.03
CA VAL A 294 -0.75 0.30 11.08
C VAL A 294 -1.10 0.89 12.45
N ILE A 295 -2.21 0.45 13.07
CA ILE A 295 -2.57 0.82 14.46
C ILE A 295 -1.50 0.32 15.44
N LEU A 296 -1.04 -0.93 15.29
CA LEU A 296 0.01 -1.49 16.15
C LEU A 296 1.36 -0.79 15.94
N PHE A 297 1.69 -0.46 14.69
CA PHE A 297 2.92 0.26 14.37
C PHE A 297 2.91 1.67 14.96
N ARG A 298 1.77 2.37 14.92
CA ARG A 298 1.60 3.65 15.62
C ARG A 298 1.88 3.52 17.12
N LYS A 299 1.34 2.51 17.79
CA LYS A 299 1.61 2.28 19.22
C LYS A 299 3.09 2.01 19.49
N TYR A 300 3.73 1.25 18.62
CA TYR A 300 5.17 0.99 18.71
C TYR A 300 6.00 2.28 18.58
N LEU A 301 5.64 3.16 17.64
CA LEU A 301 6.27 4.48 17.52
C LEU A 301 5.99 5.38 18.74
N ASP A 302 4.85 5.23 19.42
CA ASP A 302 4.55 5.99 20.64
C ASP A 302 5.52 5.59 21.75
N ASP A 303 5.80 4.30 21.89
CA ASP A 303 6.75 3.79 22.87
C ASP A 303 8.19 4.23 22.57
N ILE A 304 8.59 4.25 21.30
CA ILE A 304 9.92 4.77 20.90
C ILE A 304 10.02 6.27 21.16
N SER A 305 9.00 7.04 20.77
CA SER A 305 8.99 8.49 20.95
C SER A 305 9.07 8.86 22.43
N LYS A 306 8.35 8.15 23.32
CA LYS A 306 8.46 8.32 24.78
C LYS A 306 9.85 7.99 25.34
N LYS A 307 10.52 6.98 24.79
CA LYS A 307 11.86 6.55 25.25
C LYS A 307 12.97 7.49 24.78
N THR A 308 12.85 8.02 23.58
CA THR A 308 13.92 8.75 22.89
C THR A 308 13.71 10.27 22.89
N ASN A 309 12.47 10.72 23.13
CA ASN A 309 12.06 12.12 23.02
C ASN A 309 12.46 12.75 21.66
N SER A 310 12.43 11.96 20.59
CA SER A 310 12.84 12.39 19.25
C SER A 310 11.92 11.82 18.18
N LYS A 311 11.91 12.48 17.02
CA LYS A 311 11.32 11.96 15.78
C LYS A 311 12.18 10.82 15.23
N VAL A 312 11.55 9.84 14.58
CA VAL A 312 12.18 8.64 14.03
C VAL A 312 12.48 8.79 12.53
N ARG A 313 13.50 8.08 12.06
CA ARG A 313 13.75 7.82 10.63
C ARG A 313 13.29 6.41 10.31
N LEU A 314 12.50 6.25 9.25
CA LEU A 314 11.90 4.95 8.91
C LEU A 314 12.53 4.37 7.65
N ILE A 315 12.82 3.07 7.66
CA ILE A 315 13.18 2.30 6.46
C ILE A 315 12.25 1.10 6.36
N GLY A 316 11.46 1.04 5.30
CA GLY A 316 10.52 -0.06 5.07
C GLY A 316 10.89 -0.86 3.85
N HIS A 317 11.19 -2.15 4.03
CA HIS A 317 11.44 -3.06 2.92
C HIS A 317 10.17 -3.82 2.53
N SER A 318 9.86 -3.89 1.23
CA SER A 318 8.73 -4.64 0.68
C SER A 318 7.43 -4.22 1.38
N MET A 319 6.68 -5.18 1.95
CA MET A 319 5.47 -4.93 2.74
C MET A 319 5.68 -3.96 3.94
N GLY A 320 6.89 -3.91 4.53
CA GLY A 320 7.20 -2.97 5.61
C GLY A 320 7.07 -1.51 5.19
N GLY A 321 7.35 -1.19 3.92
CA GLY A 321 7.11 0.15 3.38
C GLY A 321 5.63 0.49 3.19
N LEU A 322 4.75 -0.51 3.00
CA LEU A 322 3.31 -0.28 3.00
C LEU A 322 2.80 0.09 4.40
N LEU A 323 3.39 -0.46 5.48
CA LEU A 323 3.06 -0.05 6.84
C LEU A 323 3.50 1.40 7.13
N ILE A 324 4.66 1.81 6.62
CA ILE A 324 5.10 3.22 6.67
C ILE A 324 4.08 4.10 5.95
N ARG A 325 3.73 3.76 4.72
CA ARG A 325 2.76 4.50 3.92
C ARG A 325 1.40 4.59 4.60
N GLY A 326 0.89 3.47 5.12
CA GLY A 326 -0.36 3.41 5.86
C GLY A 326 -0.33 4.35 7.06
N TYR A 327 0.71 4.27 7.90
CA TYR A 327 0.85 5.16 9.04
C TYR A 327 0.89 6.65 8.66
N LEU A 328 1.64 7.02 7.61
CA LEU A 328 1.72 8.41 7.14
C LEU A 328 0.40 8.91 6.54
N SER A 329 -0.38 8.01 5.95
CA SER A 329 -1.70 8.30 5.38
C SER A 329 -2.78 8.45 6.46
N ASP A 330 -2.84 7.52 7.41
CA ASP A 330 -3.91 7.40 8.41
C ASP A 330 -3.75 8.39 9.56
N TYR A 331 -2.51 8.83 9.83
CA TYR A 331 -2.20 9.73 10.94
C TYR A 331 -1.46 10.98 10.45
N PRO A 332 -2.08 11.82 9.59
CA PRO A 332 -1.38 12.92 8.95
C PRO A 332 -0.95 14.04 9.93
N GLY A 333 -1.65 14.19 11.06
CA GLY A 333 -1.31 15.13 12.12
C GLY A 333 -0.24 14.63 13.10
N ASP A 334 0.24 13.39 12.93
CA ASP A 334 1.16 12.76 13.85
C ASP A 334 2.61 13.10 13.49
N ASP A 335 3.34 13.83 14.32
CA ASP A 335 4.60 14.44 13.90
C ASP A 335 5.86 13.63 14.27
N ARG A 336 5.70 12.36 14.67
CA ARG A 336 6.77 11.50 15.18
C ARG A 336 7.77 11.03 14.13
N VAL A 337 7.46 11.13 12.84
CA VAL A 337 8.38 10.74 11.75
C VAL A 337 9.15 11.97 11.28
N TYR A 338 10.45 11.83 11.05
CA TYR A 338 11.30 12.87 10.48
C TYR A 338 11.41 12.72 8.96
N LYS A 339 11.87 11.56 8.49
CA LYS A 339 11.87 11.13 7.08
C LYS A 339 11.76 9.62 6.98
N ALA A 340 11.34 9.14 5.81
CA ALA A 340 11.16 7.72 5.53
C ALA A 340 11.76 7.35 4.16
N MET A 341 12.23 6.11 4.07
CA MET A 341 12.64 5.47 2.84
C MET A 341 11.86 4.16 2.66
N THR A 342 11.49 3.84 1.43
CA THR A 342 10.92 2.53 1.08
C THR A 342 11.78 1.77 0.07
N VAL A 343 12.02 0.48 0.31
CA VAL A 343 12.91 -0.36 -0.51
C VAL A 343 12.08 -1.50 -1.10
N GLY A 344 11.98 -1.58 -2.43
CA GLY A 344 11.21 -2.63 -3.13
C GLY A 344 9.73 -2.66 -2.74
N THR A 345 9.15 -1.57 -2.26
CA THR A 345 7.78 -1.59 -1.72
C THR A 345 6.73 -1.66 -2.83
N PRO A 346 5.74 -2.56 -2.76
CA PRO A 346 4.68 -2.67 -3.78
C PRO A 346 3.60 -1.58 -3.64
N HIS A 347 3.95 -0.32 -3.87
CA HIS A 347 3.02 0.81 -3.75
C HIS A 347 1.80 0.72 -4.68
N THR A 348 1.88 -0.04 -5.77
CA THR A 348 0.70 -0.35 -6.61
C THR A 348 0.42 -1.85 -6.71
N GLY A 349 0.94 -2.66 -5.77
CA GLY A 349 0.78 -4.11 -5.69
C GLY A 349 1.76 -4.94 -6.53
N THR A 350 1.65 -6.26 -6.46
CA THR A 350 2.42 -7.24 -7.24
C THR A 350 1.53 -8.30 -7.86
N VAL A 351 1.83 -8.66 -9.11
CA VAL A 351 1.07 -9.68 -9.85
C VAL A 351 1.20 -11.06 -9.20
N LEU A 352 2.29 -11.32 -8.44
CA LEU A 352 2.49 -12.57 -7.72
C LEU A 352 1.47 -12.81 -6.59
N ALA A 353 0.79 -11.76 -6.12
CA ALA A 353 -0.28 -11.90 -5.12
C ALA A 353 -1.56 -12.54 -5.69
N TYR A 354 -1.84 -12.35 -6.99
CA TYR A 354 -3.04 -12.87 -7.63
C TYR A 354 -3.22 -14.40 -7.54
N PRO A 355 -2.25 -15.25 -7.94
CA PRO A 355 -2.39 -16.71 -7.84
C PRO A 355 -2.61 -17.18 -6.40
N LEU A 356 -1.92 -16.54 -5.45
CA LEU A 356 -2.03 -16.87 -4.03
C LEU A 356 -3.41 -16.50 -3.48
N TRP A 357 -3.96 -15.34 -3.85
CA TRP A 357 -5.28 -14.89 -3.40
C TRP A 357 -6.45 -15.59 -4.13
N ALA A 358 -6.31 -15.83 -5.43
CA ALA A 358 -7.38 -16.33 -6.28
C ALA A 358 -7.55 -17.85 -6.21
N ASN A 359 -6.48 -18.60 -5.89
CA ASN A 359 -6.50 -20.07 -5.84
C ASN A 359 -5.70 -20.68 -4.67
N GLY A 360 -4.80 -19.91 -4.05
CA GLY A 360 -3.88 -20.42 -3.04
C GLY A 360 -2.55 -20.93 -3.59
N ASP A 361 -2.25 -20.63 -4.85
CA ASP A 361 -1.03 -21.09 -5.52
C ASP A 361 0.15 -20.19 -5.16
N ILE A 362 1.23 -20.78 -4.64
CA ILE A 362 2.44 -20.04 -4.25
C ILE A 362 3.36 -19.89 -5.46
N TRP A 363 3.36 -18.71 -6.08
CA TRP A 363 4.24 -18.38 -7.20
C TRP A 363 5.45 -17.52 -6.81
N PHE A 364 5.54 -17.07 -5.57
CA PHE A 364 6.74 -16.45 -5.03
C PHE A 364 7.91 -17.45 -5.09
N THR A 365 8.98 -17.06 -5.78
CA THR A 365 10.21 -17.85 -5.92
C THR A 365 11.16 -17.63 -4.75
N GLU A 366 11.10 -16.46 -4.13
CA GLU A 366 11.79 -16.08 -2.89
C GLU A 366 11.51 -17.10 -1.77
N LEU A 367 12.51 -17.92 -1.42
CA LEU A 367 12.38 -18.95 -0.38
C LEU A 367 11.92 -18.35 0.96
N GLY A 368 12.36 -17.13 1.24
CA GLY A 368 11.99 -16.42 2.46
C GLY A 368 10.49 -16.11 2.58
N VAL A 369 9.77 -15.98 1.46
CA VAL A 369 8.31 -15.82 1.42
C VAL A 369 7.62 -17.18 1.23
N LYS A 370 8.20 -18.05 0.40
CA LYS A 370 7.65 -19.37 0.07
C LYS A 370 7.55 -20.31 1.28
N ILE A 371 8.59 -20.36 2.13
CA ILE A 371 8.62 -21.20 3.34
C ILE A 371 7.47 -20.87 4.31
N PRO A 372 7.33 -19.63 4.83
CA PRO A 372 6.31 -19.33 5.83
C PRO A 372 4.88 -19.60 5.33
N ILE A 373 4.58 -19.27 4.07
CA ILE A 373 3.27 -19.53 3.46
C ILE A 373 3.02 -21.03 3.30
N THR A 374 4.04 -21.79 2.87
CA THR A 374 3.93 -23.26 2.73
C THR A 374 3.62 -23.94 4.05
N LEU A 375 4.35 -23.57 5.11
CA LEU A 375 4.16 -24.14 6.46
C LEU A 375 2.77 -23.78 7.01
N LEU A 376 2.35 -22.51 6.88
CA LEU A 376 1.02 -22.06 7.29
C LEU A 376 -0.09 -22.85 6.56
N LEU A 377 0.00 -22.94 5.24
CA LEU A 377 -0.98 -23.64 4.42
C LEU A 377 -1.06 -25.12 4.79
N ASN A 378 0.09 -25.81 4.87
CA ASN A 378 0.09 -27.24 5.14
C ASN A 378 -0.42 -27.54 6.55
N TYR A 379 0.07 -26.81 7.56
CA TYR A 379 -0.34 -27.01 8.95
C TYR A 379 -1.83 -26.77 9.15
N CYS A 380 -2.32 -25.60 8.76
CA CYS A 380 -3.69 -25.24 9.11
C CYS A 380 -4.75 -25.96 8.28
N ARG A 381 -4.40 -26.45 7.08
CA ARG A 381 -5.28 -27.33 6.31
C ARG A 381 -5.36 -28.71 6.92
N LEU A 382 -4.25 -29.28 7.39
CA LEU A 382 -4.21 -30.63 7.93
C LEU A 382 -4.77 -30.70 9.36
N VAL A 383 -4.38 -29.76 10.22
CA VAL A 383 -4.60 -29.83 11.67
C VAL A 383 -6.03 -29.49 12.07
N LYS A 384 -6.69 -28.51 11.44
CA LYS A 384 -8.15 -28.29 11.65
C LYS A 384 -8.98 -29.50 11.21
N THR A 385 -8.48 -30.29 10.26
CA THR A 385 -9.15 -31.52 9.80
C THR A 385 -8.88 -32.71 10.71
N THR A 386 -7.69 -32.79 11.32
CA THR A 386 -7.26 -33.98 12.09
C THR A 386 -7.39 -33.85 13.61
N LEU A 387 -7.32 -32.67 14.24
CA LEU A 387 -7.37 -32.54 15.72
C LEU A 387 -8.79 -32.54 16.33
N ASN A 388 -9.85 -32.40 15.52
CA ASN A 388 -11.20 -32.80 15.95
C ASN A 388 -11.42 -34.33 15.91
N LEU A 389 -10.38 -35.11 15.58
CA LEU A 389 -10.37 -36.59 15.69
C LEU A 389 -9.70 -37.07 17.00
N THR A 390 -9.51 -36.22 18.01
CA THR A 390 -8.90 -36.56 19.30
C THR A 390 -9.76 -37.45 20.22
N GLY A 391 -10.68 -38.23 19.64
CA GLY A 391 -11.40 -39.31 20.30
C GLY A 391 -10.98 -40.68 19.78
N ILE A 392 -9.69 -40.99 19.67
CA ILE A 392 -9.25 -42.36 19.37
C ILE A 392 -9.23 -43.17 20.67
N SER A 393 -10.42 -43.62 21.08
CA SER A 393 -10.57 -44.76 21.98
C SER A 393 -11.37 -45.84 21.23
N LYS A 394 -10.65 -46.90 20.79
CA LYS A 394 -11.16 -48.22 20.37
C LYS A 394 -12.59 -48.26 19.79
N GLY A 395 -12.70 -48.33 18.46
CA GLY A 395 -13.93 -48.71 17.76
C GLY A 395 -14.44 -47.62 16.82
N PHE A 396 -14.97 -48.07 15.69
CA PHE A 396 -15.38 -47.28 14.52
C PHE A 396 -16.01 -45.90 14.81
N VAL A 397 -15.53 -44.88 14.09
CA VAL A 397 -16.13 -43.54 14.06
C VAL A 397 -17.01 -43.45 12.81
N THR A 398 -18.28 -43.07 13.00
CA THR A 398 -19.12 -42.58 11.91
C THR A 398 -18.69 -41.15 11.62
N ILE A 399 -18.09 -40.94 10.45
CA ILE A 399 -17.68 -39.62 9.97
C ILE A 399 -18.93 -38.90 9.47
N ASP A 400 -19.36 -37.83 10.14
CA ASP A 400 -20.36 -36.92 9.59
C ASP A 400 -19.67 -35.95 8.62
N VAL A 401 -19.60 -36.39 7.36
CA VAL A 401 -18.89 -35.77 6.22
C VAL A 401 -19.28 -34.30 5.94
N PRO A 402 -20.48 -33.76 6.23
CA PRO A 402 -20.85 -32.39 5.88
C PRO A 402 -20.18 -31.28 6.72
N THR A 403 -19.74 -31.57 7.94
CA THR A 403 -19.30 -30.52 8.91
C THR A 403 -17.80 -30.20 8.81
N TYR A 404 -17.00 -31.08 8.19
CA TYR A 404 -15.54 -30.96 8.11
C TYR A 404 -15.05 -30.70 6.70
N LYS A 405 -15.35 -29.52 6.14
CA LYS A 405 -14.76 -29.09 4.88
C LYS A 405 -13.29 -28.73 5.13
N LEU A 406 -12.35 -29.55 4.65
CA LEU A 406 -10.95 -29.16 4.47
C LEU A 406 -10.92 -27.80 3.77
N LEU A 407 -10.39 -26.78 4.44
CA LEU A 407 -10.22 -25.48 3.80
C LEU A 407 -9.33 -25.69 2.56
N SER A 408 -9.79 -25.17 1.43
CA SER A 408 -8.94 -25.03 0.26
C SER A 408 -7.73 -24.15 0.59
N GLN A 409 -6.68 -24.23 -0.22
CA GLN A 409 -5.51 -23.35 -0.07
C GLN A 409 -5.95 -21.88 -0.09
N LYS A 410 -6.81 -21.52 -1.05
CA LYS A 410 -7.46 -20.21 -1.13
C LYS A 410 -8.13 -19.78 0.18
N GLU A 411 -9.09 -20.57 0.68
CA GLU A 411 -9.82 -20.23 1.92
C GLU A 411 -8.87 -20.10 3.12
N THR A 412 -7.78 -20.89 3.14
CA THR A 412 -6.75 -20.81 4.19
C THR A 412 -5.98 -19.49 4.11
N ILE A 413 -5.52 -19.07 2.93
CA ILE A 413 -4.83 -17.78 2.74
C ILE A 413 -5.76 -16.62 3.11
N GLN A 414 -6.98 -16.59 2.57
CA GLN A 414 -7.90 -15.49 2.80
C GLN A 414 -8.28 -15.35 4.29
N SER A 415 -8.33 -16.46 5.03
CA SER A 415 -8.64 -16.45 6.46
C SER A 415 -7.42 -16.19 7.36
N LEU A 416 -6.23 -16.68 6.99
CA LEU A 416 -5.07 -16.72 7.87
C LEU A 416 -3.93 -15.81 7.43
N ALA A 417 -4.03 -15.18 6.26
CA ALA A 417 -3.13 -14.13 5.77
C ALA A 417 -3.89 -13.11 4.90
N PRO A 418 -4.95 -12.46 5.42
CA PRO A 418 -5.72 -11.45 4.68
C PRO A 418 -4.88 -10.27 4.15
N SER A 419 -3.69 -9.99 4.73
CA SER A 419 -2.74 -9.01 4.19
C SER A 419 -2.36 -9.23 2.73
N ILE A 420 -2.44 -10.47 2.22
CA ILE A 420 -2.12 -10.78 0.83
C ILE A 420 -3.06 -10.06 -0.15
N GLU A 421 -4.31 -9.78 0.24
CA GLU A 421 -5.22 -8.93 -0.53
C GLU A 421 -4.64 -7.54 -0.79
N SER A 422 -3.97 -6.98 0.23
CA SER A 422 -3.31 -5.67 0.17
C SER A 422 -2.06 -5.65 -0.71
N LEU A 423 -1.65 -6.80 -1.26
CA LEU A 423 -0.59 -6.90 -2.26
C LEU A 423 -1.12 -7.06 -3.69
N LEU A 424 -2.43 -7.18 -3.90
CA LEU A 424 -3.01 -7.26 -5.24
C LEU A 424 -2.73 -5.97 -6.04
N PRO A 425 -2.51 -6.04 -7.36
CA PRO A 425 -2.27 -4.84 -8.16
C PRO A 425 -3.48 -3.90 -8.23
N VAL A 426 -3.22 -2.59 -8.30
CA VAL A 426 -4.21 -1.55 -8.65
C VAL A 426 -4.02 -0.98 -10.07
N PHE A 427 -3.15 -1.62 -10.86
CA PHE A 427 -2.97 -1.37 -12.29
C PHE A 427 -3.47 -2.58 -13.10
N ASN A 428 -3.70 -2.42 -14.40
CA ASN A 428 -4.21 -3.51 -15.24
C ASN A 428 -3.15 -4.59 -15.43
N TYR A 429 -3.40 -5.79 -14.90
CA TYR A 429 -2.44 -6.90 -14.89
C TYR A 429 -2.99 -8.23 -15.42
N LEU A 430 -4.29 -8.30 -15.71
CA LEU A 430 -4.93 -9.43 -16.36
C LEU A 430 -5.29 -9.04 -17.79
N GLN A 431 -5.15 -9.96 -18.74
CA GLN A 431 -5.60 -9.76 -20.11
C GLN A 431 -6.40 -10.95 -20.63
N LYS A 432 -7.40 -10.67 -21.48
CA LYS A 432 -8.22 -11.67 -22.14
C LYS A 432 -8.23 -11.40 -23.63
N ASN A 433 -7.79 -12.39 -24.42
CA ASN A 433 -7.65 -12.29 -25.88
C ASN A 433 -6.80 -11.07 -26.33
N GLY A 434 -5.72 -10.77 -25.59
CA GLY A 434 -4.83 -9.64 -25.88
C GLY A 434 -5.31 -8.27 -25.39
N ASN A 435 -6.52 -8.18 -24.82
CA ASN A 435 -7.02 -6.93 -24.24
C ASN A 435 -6.85 -6.94 -22.73
N LEU A 436 -6.21 -5.90 -22.19
CA LEU A 436 -6.09 -5.68 -20.76
C LEU A 436 -7.47 -5.48 -20.13
N ILE A 437 -7.69 -6.14 -19.00
CA ILE A 437 -8.88 -5.99 -18.18
C ILE A 437 -8.61 -4.85 -17.20
N ASP A 438 -9.58 -3.94 -17.09
CA ASP A 438 -9.52 -2.87 -16.12
C ASP A 438 -9.51 -3.46 -14.70
N SER A 439 -8.46 -3.16 -13.94
CA SER A 439 -8.29 -3.61 -12.54
C SER A 439 -9.45 -3.19 -11.63
N THR A 440 -10.17 -2.11 -11.97
CA THR A 440 -11.37 -1.66 -11.25
C THR A 440 -12.62 -2.50 -11.53
N SER A 441 -12.59 -3.33 -12.57
CA SER A 441 -13.69 -4.24 -12.93
C SER A 441 -13.54 -5.65 -12.34
N LEU A 442 -12.38 -5.95 -11.75
CA LEU A 442 -12.11 -7.26 -11.15
C LEU A 442 -12.94 -7.46 -9.88
N ILE A 443 -13.31 -8.69 -9.57
CA ILE A 443 -13.98 -9.08 -8.33
C ILE A 443 -12.99 -9.03 -7.17
N SER A 444 -11.77 -9.55 -7.37
CA SER A 444 -10.70 -9.51 -6.37
C SER A 444 -9.91 -8.22 -6.53
N GLN A 445 -10.15 -7.24 -5.67
CA GLN A 445 -9.51 -5.92 -5.73
C GLN A 445 -8.68 -5.66 -4.48
N ASN A 446 -7.65 -4.83 -4.63
CA ASN A 446 -6.93 -4.30 -3.48
C ASN A 446 -7.67 -3.09 -2.90
N ASN A 447 -8.57 -3.35 -1.95
CA ASN A 447 -9.32 -2.26 -1.30
C ASN A 447 -8.40 -1.33 -0.48
N TRP A 448 -7.33 -1.89 0.10
CA TRP A 448 -6.41 -1.13 0.94
C TRP A 448 -5.64 -0.07 0.14
N LEU A 449 -4.96 -0.44 -0.95
CA LEU A 449 -4.21 0.51 -1.78
C LEU A 449 -5.10 1.56 -2.43
N LYS A 450 -6.35 1.21 -2.78
CA LYS A 450 -7.34 2.17 -3.32
C LYS A 450 -7.69 3.27 -2.35
N ASN A 451 -7.73 2.96 -1.05
CA ASN A 451 -8.07 3.90 0.01
C ASN A 451 -6.86 4.68 0.55
N HIS A 452 -5.63 4.33 0.17
CA HIS A 452 -4.39 4.94 0.66
C HIS A 452 -3.59 5.58 -0.48
N LEU A 453 -4.18 6.48 -1.27
CA LEU A 453 -3.56 7.06 -2.47
C LEU A 453 -2.22 7.77 -2.18
N ILE A 454 -1.34 7.79 -3.18
CA ILE A 454 0.06 8.28 -3.10
C ILE A 454 0.16 9.82 -3.15
N ASP A 455 -0.95 10.56 -3.09
CA ASP A 455 -0.95 12.02 -3.23
C ASP A 455 -0.98 12.82 -1.92
N ASN A 456 -1.04 12.13 -0.78
CA ASN A 456 -1.15 12.78 0.53
C ASN A 456 0.15 13.57 0.87
N ASN A 457 0.00 14.81 1.34
CA ASN A 457 1.10 15.68 1.77
C ASN A 457 2.06 15.03 2.78
N ARG A 458 1.60 14.06 3.58
CA ARG A 458 2.43 13.32 4.53
C ARG A 458 3.17 12.13 3.93
N ILE A 459 2.72 11.60 2.79
CA ILE A 459 3.47 10.60 2.02
C ILE A 459 4.75 11.22 1.42
N LYS A 460 4.80 12.55 1.23
CA LYS A 460 6.04 13.28 0.88
C LYS A 460 7.16 13.14 1.92
N MET A 461 6.87 12.64 3.12
CA MET A 461 7.91 12.26 4.09
C MET A 461 8.66 11.00 3.69
N ILE A 462 8.11 10.19 2.77
CA ILE A 462 8.89 9.21 2.02
C ILE A 462 9.71 10.01 1.01
N THR A 463 10.96 10.32 1.36
CA THR A 463 11.83 11.17 0.54
C THR A 463 12.61 10.35 -0.49
N ASP A 464 12.78 9.06 -0.22
CA ASP A 464 13.64 8.19 -1.00
C ASP A 464 12.99 6.81 -1.23
N THR A 465 13.21 6.26 -2.43
CA THR A 465 12.95 4.85 -2.73
C THR A 465 14.20 4.18 -3.28
N ILE A 466 14.29 2.87 -3.04
CA ILE A 466 15.20 1.97 -3.74
C ILE A 466 14.36 0.92 -4.45
N SER A 467 14.53 0.79 -5.76
CA SER A 467 13.85 -0.20 -6.59
C SER A 467 14.87 -1.12 -7.25
N GLY A 468 14.60 -2.43 -7.28
CA GLY A 468 15.42 -3.36 -8.06
C GLY A 468 15.03 -3.35 -9.54
N ASN A 469 15.97 -3.71 -10.40
CA ASN A 469 15.82 -3.66 -11.84
C ASN A 469 16.61 -4.77 -12.54
N ASN A 470 16.31 -4.96 -13.83
CA ASN A 470 16.92 -5.93 -14.72
C ASN A 470 16.66 -7.40 -14.29
N ARG A 471 15.51 -7.65 -13.67
CA ARG A 471 15.02 -9.00 -13.34
C ARG A 471 13.68 -9.23 -14.02
N ASN A 472 13.49 -10.45 -14.54
CA ASN A 472 12.22 -10.86 -15.16
C ASN A 472 11.11 -10.83 -14.10
N THR A 473 10.29 -9.80 -14.15
CA THR A 473 9.26 -9.49 -13.15
C THR A 473 7.89 -9.65 -13.79
N LEU A 474 7.00 -10.40 -13.15
CA LEU A 474 5.69 -10.71 -13.72
C LEU A 474 4.85 -9.43 -13.88
N LYS A 475 4.48 -9.12 -15.13
CA LYS A 475 3.76 -7.89 -15.51
C LYS A 475 2.30 -8.14 -15.82
N VAL A 476 2.03 -9.13 -16.66
CA VAL A 476 0.68 -9.42 -17.15
C VAL A 476 0.43 -10.92 -17.14
N LEU A 477 -0.79 -11.31 -16.80
CA LEU A 477 -1.29 -12.67 -16.94
C LEU A 477 -2.37 -12.73 -18.01
N SER A 478 -2.12 -13.54 -19.03
CA SER A 478 -3.18 -13.94 -19.96
C SER A 478 -4.10 -14.92 -19.25
N VAL A 479 -5.40 -14.65 -19.26
CA VAL A 479 -6.40 -15.47 -18.56
C VAL A 479 -7.48 -16.00 -19.49
N LYS A 480 -8.00 -17.19 -19.15
CA LYS A 480 -9.23 -17.75 -19.71
C LYS A 480 -10.36 -17.76 -18.68
N PRO A 481 -11.64 -17.86 -19.10
CA PRO A 481 -12.74 -18.02 -18.16
C PRO A 481 -12.55 -19.24 -17.24
N PRO A 482 -12.94 -19.12 -15.95
CA PRO A 482 -12.88 -20.24 -15.00
C PRO A 482 -13.78 -21.40 -15.42
N SER A 483 -13.36 -22.63 -15.10
CA SER A 483 -14.19 -23.82 -15.34
C SER A 483 -15.40 -23.85 -14.39
N LYS A 484 -16.39 -24.71 -14.66
CA LYS A 484 -17.52 -24.93 -13.74
C LYS A 484 -17.06 -25.34 -12.33
N LYS A 485 -15.96 -26.10 -12.24
CA LYS A 485 -15.35 -26.51 -10.95
C LYS A 485 -14.74 -25.32 -10.22
N ASP A 486 -14.04 -24.45 -10.95
CA ASP A 486 -13.43 -23.25 -10.38
C ASP A 486 -14.51 -22.29 -9.85
N LEU A 487 -15.56 -22.03 -10.64
CA LEU A 487 -16.69 -21.20 -10.22
C LEU A 487 -17.41 -21.77 -8.99
N LYS A 488 -17.63 -23.09 -8.95
CA LYS A 488 -18.23 -23.76 -7.77
C LYS A 488 -17.38 -23.57 -6.51
N ASN A 489 -16.06 -23.58 -6.65
CA ASN A 489 -15.12 -23.38 -5.55
C ASN A 489 -14.76 -21.90 -5.31
N LYS A 490 -15.29 -20.98 -6.14
CA LYS A 490 -14.91 -19.57 -6.21
C LYS A 490 -13.42 -19.37 -6.50
N ASN A 491 -12.75 -20.28 -7.19
CA ASN A 491 -11.35 -20.10 -7.60
C ASN A 491 -11.30 -19.31 -8.91
N TRP A 492 -10.24 -18.50 -9.08
CA TRP A 492 -9.97 -17.79 -10.34
C TRP A 492 -11.16 -17.01 -10.88
N VAL A 493 -11.92 -16.36 -9.99
CA VAL A 493 -13.16 -15.65 -10.36
C VAL A 493 -12.93 -14.57 -11.42
N ASP A 494 -11.72 -14.01 -11.45
CA ASP A 494 -11.27 -12.99 -12.40
C ASP A 494 -10.56 -13.56 -13.64
N GLY A 495 -10.34 -14.87 -13.68
CA GLY A 495 -9.75 -15.60 -14.81
C GLY A 495 -8.60 -16.52 -14.42
N VAL A 496 -8.54 -17.68 -15.08
CA VAL A 496 -7.50 -18.70 -14.88
C VAL A 496 -6.28 -18.35 -15.73
N PRO A 497 -5.08 -18.15 -15.14
CA PRO A 497 -3.87 -17.88 -15.90
C PRO A 497 -3.53 -19.00 -16.89
N ILE A 498 -3.14 -18.62 -18.10
CA ILE A 498 -2.69 -19.53 -19.16
C ILE A 498 -1.32 -19.16 -19.74
N ALA A 499 -0.89 -17.90 -19.59
CA ALA A 499 0.44 -17.45 -19.96
C ALA A 499 0.90 -16.31 -19.03
N LYS A 500 2.22 -16.18 -18.89
CA LYS A 500 2.90 -15.17 -18.08
C LYS A 500 3.71 -14.25 -19.00
N GLU A 501 3.58 -12.95 -18.82
CA GLU A 501 4.40 -11.95 -19.50
C GLU A 501 5.24 -11.21 -18.45
N PHE A 502 6.53 -11.06 -18.74
CA PHE A 502 7.50 -10.48 -17.83
C PHE A 502 8.04 -9.16 -18.38
N ASP A 503 8.37 -8.24 -17.48
CA ASP A 503 9.13 -7.03 -17.76
C ASP A 503 10.49 -7.13 -17.07
N LYS A 504 11.53 -6.52 -17.65
CA LYS A 504 12.83 -6.40 -16.98
C LYS A 504 12.88 -5.22 -16.01
N GLN A 505 11.92 -4.29 -16.10
CA GLN A 505 11.77 -3.16 -15.18
C GLN A 505 11.15 -3.60 -13.86
N GLY A 506 11.93 -4.34 -13.08
CA GLY A 506 11.57 -4.78 -11.73
C GLY A 506 12.64 -5.69 -11.12
N ASP A 507 12.36 -6.13 -9.90
CA ASP A 507 13.29 -6.88 -9.04
C ASP A 507 13.02 -8.40 -8.99
N GLY A 508 12.18 -8.90 -9.91
CA GLY A 508 11.73 -10.30 -9.96
C GLY A 508 10.46 -10.56 -9.17
N THR A 509 10.09 -9.65 -8.25
CA THR A 509 8.88 -9.72 -7.44
C THR A 509 7.97 -8.50 -7.67
N ILE A 510 8.54 -7.30 -7.70
CA ILE A 510 7.88 -6.00 -7.76
C ILE A 510 8.38 -5.23 -8.99
N LEU A 511 7.43 -4.72 -9.78
CA LEU A 511 7.74 -3.87 -10.94
C LEU A 511 8.22 -2.49 -10.49
N ASN A 512 9.03 -1.81 -11.31
CA ASN A 512 9.38 -0.41 -11.06
C ASN A 512 8.16 0.51 -11.05
N LEU A 513 7.17 0.26 -11.92
CA LEU A 513 5.83 0.88 -11.88
C LEU A 513 5.21 0.88 -10.48
N SER A 514 5.47 -0.17 -9.69
CA SER A 514 4.89 -0.35 -8.36
C SER A 514 5.78 0.12 -7.23
N SER A 515 7.10 0.17 -7.42
CA SER A 515 8.04 0.55 -6.36
C SER A 515 8.49 2.00 -6.40
N ILE A 516 8.44 2.64 -7.56
CA ILE A 516 8.80 4.04 -7.76
C ILE A 516 7.61 4.93 -7.37
N LEU A 517 7.90 6.03 -6.66
CA LEU A 517 6.92 7.07 -6.32
C LEU A 517 7.20 8.35 -7.12
N PRO A 518 6.19 9.09 -7.58
CA PRO A 518 6.41 10.33 -8.30
C PRO A 518 7.00 11.42 -7.39
N ASN A 519 7.82 12.30 -7.95
CA ASN A 519 8.33 13.52 -7.31
C ASN A 519 9.18 13.33 -6.04
N ILE A 520 9.86 12.19 -5.89
CA ILE A 520 10.82 11.92 -4.80
C ILE A 520 12.15 11.38 -5.36
N ASN A 521 13.15 11.18 -4.49
CA ASN A 521 14.44 10.62 -4.90
C ASN A 521 14.33 9.11 -5.12
N ASN A 522 14.14 8.71 -6.37
CA ASN A 522 14.04 7.29 -6.71
C ASN A 522 15.39 6.77 -7.22
N MET A 523 15.93 5.75 -6.54
CA MET A 523 17.09 5.02 -7.00
C MET A 523 16.69 3.67 -7.56
N THR A 524 17.30 3.31 -8.68
CA THR A 524 17.11 2.00 -9.32
C THR A 524 18.44 1.25 -9.31
N ILE A 525 18.46 0.04 -8.75
CA ILE A 525 19.65 -0.79 -8.56
C ILE A 525 19.48 -2.09 -9.37
N GLU A 526 20.55 -2.57 -10.00
CA GLU A 526 20.54 -3.91 -10.59
C GLU A 526 20.57 -4.97 -9.48
N GLY A 527 19.45 -5.67 -9.29
CA GLY A 527 19.30 -6.60 -8.18
C GLY A 527 17.92 -7.21 -8.10
N ASP A 528 17.84 -8.40 -7.49
CA ASP A 528 16.56 -8.98 -7.09
C ASP A 528 15.98 -8.32 -5.83
N HIS A 529 14.77 -8.73 -5.47
CA HIS A 529 13.99 -8.18 -4.37
C HIS A 529 14.69 -8.25 -3.01
N ILE A 530 15.64 -9.17 -2.81
CA ILE A 530 16.41 -9.27 -1.58
C ILE A 530 17.73 -8.51 -1.72
N GLN A 531 18.42 -8.59 -2.86
CA GLN A 531 19.69 -7.90 -3.11
C GLN A 531 19.61 -6.39 -2.86
N ILE A 532 18.46 -5.77 -3.12
CA ILE A 532 18.23 -4.33 -2.92
C ILE A 532 18.19 -3.87 -1.45
N ILE A 533 18.35 -4.77 -0.47
CA ILE A 533 18.49 -4.39 0.95
C ILE A 533 19.87 -4.73 1.55
N TYR A 534 20.73 -5.45 0.83
CA TYR A 534 22.04 -5.88 1.35
C TYR A 534 23.24 -5.72 0.38
N SER A 535 23.01 -5.33 -0.89
CA SER A 535 24.11 -5.05 -1.83
C SER A 535 24.90 -3.81 -1.41
N ASP A 536 26.14 -3.66 -1.92
CA ASP A 536 26.97 -2.49 -1.61
C ASP A 536 26.28 -1.19 -2.03
N GLU A 537 25.71 -1.19 -3.23
CA GLU A 537 24.99 -0.04 -3.80
C GLU A 537 23.77 0.33 -2.96
N ALA A 538 22.96 -0.66 -2.55
CA ALA A 538 21.79 -0.43 -1.70
C ALA A 538 22.17 0.10 -0.33
N LEU A 539 23.18 -0.50 0.31
CA LEU A 539 23.64 -0.10 1.65
C LEU A 539 24.25 1.30 1.63
N ASN A 540 25.02 1.66 0.60
CA ASN A 540 25.52 3.02 0.44
C ASN A 540 24.37 4.03 0.35
N LYS A 541 23.32 3.73 -0.42
CA LYS A 541 22.17 4.63 -0.53
C LYS A 541 21.38 4.74 0.77
N ILE A 542 21.22 3.63 1.49
CA ILE A 542 20.58 3.63 2.81
C ILE A 542 21.40 4.49 3.78
N LEU A 543 22.73 4.39 3.78
CA LEU A 543 23.60 5.21 4.62
C LEU A 543 23.54 6.70 4.23
N GLU A 544 23.49 7.03 2.94
CA GLU A 544 23.25 8.39 2.43
C GLU A 544 21.93 8.95 2.95
N PHE A 545 20.84 8.19 2.82
CA PHE A 545 19.53 8.58 3.38
C PHE A 545 19.58 8.77 4.90
N LEU A 546 20.46 8.06 5.61
CA LEU A 546 20.62 8.18 7.05
C LEU A 546 21.62 9.27 7.46
N ASP A 547 22.20 10.02 6.53
CA ASP A 547 23.33 10.94 6.74
C ASP A 547 24.51 10.24 7.47
N LEU A 548 24.82 9.01 7.05
CA LEU A 548 25.87 8.13 7.59
C LEU A 548 26.85 7.69 6.48
N GLU A 549 27.03 8.51 5.43
CA GLU A 549 27.82 8.22 4.22
C GLU A 549 29.27 7.80 4.50
N ASP A 550 29.87 8.37 5.55
CA ASP A 550 31.24 8.05 5.98
C ASP A 550 31.36 6.69 6.68
N THR A 551 30.24 6.02 6.98
CA THR A 551 30.25 4.71 7.64
C THR A 551 30.66 3.62 6.65
N PRO A 552 31.75 2.89 6.91
CA PRO A 552 32.12 1.77 6.05
C PRO A 552 31.05 0.68 6.13
N ILE A 553 30.64 0.12 4.98
CA ILE A 553 29.71 -1.00 4.95
C ILE A 553 30.40 -2.24 5.53
N TYR A 554 29.66 -3.01 6.33
CA TYR A 554 30.15 -4.28 6.85
C TYR A 554 30.50 -5.26 5.71
N GLN A 555 31.54 -6.07 5.90
CA GLN A 555 32.04 -6.98 4.88
C GLN A 555 30.95 -7.93 4.35
N LYS A 556 31.06 -8.33 3.08
CA LYS A 556 30.10 -9.27 2.47
C LYS A 556 30.12 -10.60 3.23
N GLU A 557 28.94 -11.08 3.56
CA GLU A 557 28.71 -12.40 4.13
C GLU A 557 27.77 -13.18 3.21
N PRO A 558 27.89 -14.51 3.14
CA PRO A 558 26.93 -15.33 2.41
C PRO A 558 25.52 -15.09 2.94
N VAL A 559 24.55 -15.06 2.04
CA VAL A 559 23.13 -14.98 2.38
C VAL A 559 22.47 -16.27 1.90
N PRO A 560 22.54 -17.38 2.69
CA PRO A 560 22.19 -18.71 2.20
C PRO A 560 20.79 -18.80 1.63
N ILE A 561 19.83 -18.07 2.20
CA ILE A 561 18.45 -18.08 1.70
C ILE A 561 18.28 -17.37 0.35
N ALA A 562 19.06 -16.32 0.09
CA ALA A 562 19.03 -15.62 -1.19
C ALA A 562 19.73 -16.45 -2.28
N GLU A 563 20.82 -17.13 -1.92
CA GLU A 563 21.66 -17.94 -2.82
C GLU A 563 21.11 -19.36 -3.06
N ALA A 564 20.19 -19.85 -2.23
CA ALA A 564 19.70 -21.21 -2.32
C ALA A 564 18.68 -21.43 -3.44
N GLU A 565 18.83 -22.55 -4.16
CA GLU A 565 17.83 -23.04 -5.11
C GLU A 565 16.84 -23.99 -4.44
N THR A 566 17.29 -24.68 -3.39
CA THR A 566 16.48 -25.63 -2.62
C THR A 566 16.62 -25.43 -1.12
N ALA A 567 15.57 -25.75 -0.38
CA ALA A 567 15.57 -25.78 1.07
C ALA A 567 14.82 -27.00 1.60
N ILE A 568 15.34 -27.61 2.66
CA ILE A 568 14.60 -28.54 3.51
C ILE A 568 14.32 -27.85 4.84
N VAL A 569 13.06 -27.82 5.25
CA VAL A 569 12.64 -27.23 6.53
C VAL A 569 11.90 -28.23 7.39
N LEU A 570 12.16 -28.20 8.70
CA LEU A 570 11.44 -28.99 9.69
C LEU A 570 10.85 -28.05 10.74
N MET A 571 9.54 -28.12 10.97
CA MET A 571 8.84 -27.27 11.94
C MET A 571 8.05 -28.13 12.93
N SER A 572 8.25 -27.89 14.22
CA SER A 572 7.43 -28.48 15.28
C SER A 572 6.40 -27.46 15.77
N ASP A 573 5.17 -27.94 16.03
CA ASP A 573 4.09 -27.13 16.60
C ASP A 573 4.15 -26.96 18.12
N LYS A 574 5.06 -27.68 18.77
CA LYS A 574 5.40 -27.56 20.19
C LYS A 574 6.83 -27.05 20.33
N ASN A 575 7.17 -26.62 21.53
CA ASN A 575 8.54 -26.24 21.84
C ASN A 575 9.46 -27.45 21.70
N ALA A 576 10.34 -27.41 20.71
CA ALA A 576 11.26 -28.48 20.41
C ALA A 576 12.58 -27.93 19.87
N GLU A 577 13.68 -28.48 20.38
CA GLU A 577 15.00 -28.31 19.79
C GLU A 577 15.19 -29.42 18.74
N ILE A 578 15.43 -29.03 17.49
CA ILE A 578 15.69 -29.94 16.37
C ILE A 578 17.14 -29.72 15.92
N ARG A 579 17.88 -30.80 15.73
CA ARG A 579 19.24 -30.76 15.20
C ARG A 579 19.35 -31.68 14.00
N ALA A 580 20.01 -31.23 12.95
CA ALA A 580 20.38 -32.05 11.81
C ALA A 580 21.89 -32.14 11.70
N THR A 581 22.41 -33.36 11.69
CA THR A 581 23.81 -33.63 11.40
C THR A 581 23.94 -34.25 10.02
N ASN A 582 24.71 -33.62 9.14
CA ASN A 582 24.98 -34.12 7.80
C ASN A 582 26.06 -35.21 7.80
N MET A 583 26.36 -35.78 6.64
CA MET A 583 27.38 -36.84 6.47
C MET A 583 28.79 -36.38 6.85
N ASP A 584 29.08 -35.08 6.74
CA ASP A 584 30.36 -34.48 7.13
C ASP A 584 30.46 -34.17 8.64
N LYS A 585 29.47 -34.59 9.43
CA LYS A 585 29.33 -34.33 10.87
C LYS A 585 29.10 -32.85 11.23
N ASN A 586 28.78 -32.01 10.26
CA ASN A 586 28.33 -30.64 10.51
C ASN A 586 26.91 -30.68 11.07
N THR A 587 26.68 -29.96 12.17
CA THR A 587 25.39 -29.94 12.86
C THR A 587 24.76 -28.56 12.76
N ILE A 588 23.50 -28.53 12.30
CA ILE A 588 22.66 -27.34 12.20
C ILE A 588 21.54 -27.48 13.22
N ASN A 589 21.30 -26.42 14.00
CA ASN A 589 20.27 -26.40 15.04
C ASN A 589 19.09 -25.54 14.61
N SER A 590 17.89 -25.90 15.04
CA SER A 590 16.69 -25.08 14.89
C SER A 590 16.75 -23.84 15.76
N GLN A 591 16.04 -22.80 15.36
CA GLN A 591 15.63 -21.69 16.23
C GLN A 591 14.10 -21.55 16.11
N GLU A 592 13.41 -21.11 17.17
CA GLU A 592 11.94 -20.96 17.16
C GLU A 592 11.20 -22.22 16.66
N ASN A 593 11.64 -23.41 17.05
CA ASN A 593 11.07 -24.72 16.62
C ASN A 593 11.18 -25.00 15.11
N LEU A 594 12.00 -24.23 14.38
CA LEU A 594 12.17 -24.31 12.93
C LEU A 594 13.63 -24.57 12.58
N LEU A 595 13.89 -25.70 11.93
CA LEU A 595 15.16 -26.06 11.33
C LEU A 595 15.10 -25.77 9.83
N SER A 596 16.18 -25.25 9.25
CA SER A 596 16.27 -25.01 7.80
C SER A 596 17.64 -25.38 7.27
N LEU A 597 17.65 -26.13 6.16
CA LEU A 597 18.83 -26.58 5.44
C LEU A 597 18.75 -26.00 4.03
N PHE A 598 19.66 -25.10 3.67
CA PHE A 598 19.73 -24.48 2.36
C PHE A 598 20.72 -25.20 1.46
N ASN A 599 20.35 -25.44 0.20
CA ASN A 599 21.09 -26.27 -0.75
C ASN A 599 21.58 -27.60 -0.12
N PRO A 600 20.69 -28.40 0.50
CA PRO A 600 21.08 -29.63 1.16
C PRO A 600 21.73 -30.60 0.16
N GLN A 601 22.81 -31.24 0.59
CA GLN A 601 23.43 -32.33 -0.17
C GLN A 601 22.55 -33.59 -0.14
N THR A 602 22.50 -34.33 -1.25
CA THR A 602 21.87 -35.64 -1.30
C THR A 602 22.50 -36.58 -0.27
N GLY A 603 21.67 -37.28 0.51
CA GLY A 603 22.14 -38.23 1.50
C GLY A 603 21.28 -38.31 2.75
N ASN A 604 21.85 -38.90 3.80
CA ASN A 604 21.19 -39.13 5.05
C ASN A 604 21.60 -38.09 6.09
N TYR A 605 20.62 -37.51 6.77
CA TYR A 605 20.81 -36.57 7.86
C TYR A 605 20.34 -37.23 9.16
N LYS A 606 21.19 -37.25 10.17
CA LYS A 606 20.76 -37.64 11.51
C LYS A 606 19.98 -36.49 12.11
N ILE A 607 18.68 -36.69 12.34
CA ILE A 607 17.82 -35.71 12.98
C ILE A 607 17.65 -36.08 14.44
N GLN A 608 17.86 -35.12 15.33
CA GLN A 608 17.61 -35.28 16.76
C GLN A 608 16.57 -34.27 17.20
N ILE A 609 15.56 -34.70 17.93
CA ILE A 609 14.47 -33.85 18.42
C ILE A 609 14.34 -34.01 19.93
N LYS A 610 14.29 -32.90 20.66
CA LYS A 610 14.16 -32.86 22.12
C LYS A 610 13.09 -31.85 22.52
N GLY A 611 12.15 -32.26 23.36
CA GLY A 611 11.11 -31.38 23.90
C GLY A 611 11.50 -30.78 25.25
N ASP A 612 10.89 -29.65 25.60
CA ASP A 612 10.91 -29.09 26.96
C ASP A 612 9.96 -29.82 27.92
N GLN A 613 8.97 -30.52 27.36
CA GLN A 613 7.96 -31.33 28.06
C GLN A 613 7.75 -32.69 27.36
N ASN A 614 7.01 -33.58 28.04
CA ASN A 614 6.57 -34.85 27.47
C ASN A 614 5.24 -34.64 26.74
N ASP A 615 5.27 -34.52 25.42
CA ASP A 615 4.11 -34.18 24.61
C ASP A 615 4.05 -34.99 23.31
N GLN A 616 2.88 -35.03 22.70
CA GLN A 616 2.72 -35.42 21.30
C GLN A 616 2.75 -34.15 20.44
N THR A 617 3.64 -34.09 19.47
CA THR A 617 3.83 -32.96 18.55
C THR A 617 3.54 -33.36 17.11
N VAL A 618 3.05 -32.41 16.34
CA VAL A 618 3.02 -32.46 14.89
C VAL A 618 4.32 -31.87 14.35
N LEU A 619 5.09 -32.68 13.64
CA LEU A 619 6.30 -32.27 12.94
C LEU A 619 6.02 -32.20 11.44
N GLN A 620 6.24 -31.03 10.84
CA GLN A 620 6.16 -30.85 9.40
C GLN A 620 7.55 -30.88 8.78
N THR A 621 7.66 -31.49 7.61
CA THR A 621 8.86 -31.42 6.78
C THR A 621 8.48 -30.91 5.41
N ALA A 622 9.20 -29.92 4.89
CA ALA A 622 8.99 -29.46 3.53
C ALA A 622 10.30 -29.40 2.75
N LEU A 623 10.27 -29.92 1.52
CA LEU A 623 11.29 -29.72 0.50
C LEU A 623 10.78 -28.66 -0.47
N LEU A 624 11.44 -27.52 -0.50
CA LEU A 624 11.10 -26.39 -1.35
C LEU A 624 12.18 -26.20 -2.41
N ASN A 625 11.76 -25.92 -3.64
CA ASN A 625 12.61 -25.46 -4.73
C ASN A 625 12.14 -24.06 -5.16
N LYS A 626 13.05 -23.18 -5.60
CA LYS A 626 12.66 -21.85 -6.11
C LYS A 626 11.69 -21.93 -7.30
N VAL A 627 11.91 -22.86 -8.22
CA VAL A 627 11.25 -22.92 -9.55
C VAL A 627 10.27 -24.09 -9.69
N SER A 628 10.49 -25.20 -8.98
CA SER A 628 9.64 -26.40 -9.07
C SER A 628 8.73 -26.61 -7.86
N ASP A 629 7.97 -27.71 -7.89
CA ASP A 629 6.96 -28.06 -6.90
C ASP A 629 7.55 -28.26 -5.50
N THR A 630 6.69 -28.04 -4.51
CA THR A 630 7.01 -28.18 -3.09
C THR A 630 6.43 -29.50 -2.58
N GLU A 631 7.24 -30.28 -1.89
CA GLU A 631 6.83 -31.52 -1.24
C GLU A 631 6.74 -31.29 0.26
N VAL A 632 5.62 -31.66 0.88
CA VAL A 632 5.40 -31.47 2.31
C VAL A 632 4.82 -32.74 2.91
N ASP A 633 5.42 -33.19 4.01
CA ASP A 633 4.95 -34.30 4.81
C ASP A 633 4.69 -33.85 6.25
N THR A 634 3.90 -34.63 6.97
CA THR A 634 3.59 -34.36 8.36
C THR A 634 3.58 -35.64 9.18
N TYR A 635 4.25 -35.58 10.33
CA TYR A 635 4.48 -36.70 11.22
C TYR A 635 3.95 -36.40 12.62
N SER A 636 3.38 -37.41 13.28
CA SER A 636 3.11 -37.34 14.71
C SER A 636 4.30 -37.91 15.48
N VAL A 637 4.97 -37.07 16.26
CA VAL A 637 6.17 -37.42 17.00
C VAL A 637 5.92 -37.30 18.52
N LYS A 638 6.48 -38.22 19.30
CA LYS A 638 6.44 -38.13 20.77
C LYS A 638 7.70 -37.42 21.28
N LEU A 639 7.53 -36.23 21.82
CA LEU A 639 8.57 -35.50 22.52
C LEU A 639 8.77 -36.07 23.93
N LYS A 640 10.03 -36.12 24.34
CA LYS A 640 10.41 -36.42 25.71
C LYS A 640 11.17 -35.23 26.30
N LYS A 641 10.79 -34.85 27.52
CA LYS A 641 11.43 -33.77 28.26
C LYS A 641 12.92 -34.04 28.40
N ASN A 642 13.73 -33.15 27.86
CA ASN A 642 15.19 -33.19 27.95
C ASN A 642 15.86 -34.46 27.41
N VAL A 643 15.17 -35.26 26.59
CA VAL A 643 15.72 -36.48 25.98
C VAL A 643 15.71 -36.36 24.46
N TRP A 644 16.86 -36.60 23.84
CA TRP A 644 17.00 -36.63 22.38
C TRP A 644 16.38 -37.90 21.79
N MET A 645 15.38 -37.71 20.94
CA MET A 645 14.82 -38.72 20.07
C MET A 645 15.57 -38.67 18.73
N ASN A 646 15.99 -39.81 18.19
CA ASN A 646 16.74 -39.86 16.93
C ASN A 646 15.85 -40.30 15.78
N TYR A 647 16.07 -39.67 14.63
CA TYR A 647 15.44 -39.96 13.37
C TYR A 647 16.50 -39.89 12.27
N LEU A 648 16.22 -40.52 11.14
CA LEU A 648 17.00 -40.42 9.93
C LEU A 648 16.14 -39.72 8.88
N LEU A 649 16.65 -38.60 8.36
CA LEU A 649 16.04 -37.91 7.23
C LEU A 649 16.83 -38.28 5.96
N ILE A 650 16.15 -38.95 5.04
CA ILE A 650 16.71 -39.41 3.77
C ILE A 650 16.31 -38.40 2.69
N TYR A 651 17.29 -37.75 2.07
CA TYR A 651 17.08 -36.82 0.96
C TYR A 651 17.66 -37.39 -0.34
N THR A 652 16.77 -37.71 -1.28
CA THR A 652 17.12 -38.26 -2.61
C THR A 652 16.35 -37.54 -3.72
N PRO A 653 16.85 -36.40 -4.23
CA PRO A 653 16.08 -35.51 -5.14
C PRO A 653 15.65 -36.14 -6.47
N ASN A 654 16.30 -37.23 -6.89
CA ASN A 654 16.04 -37.92 -8.15
C ASN A 654 15.07 -39.12 -8.04
N ASN A 655 14.45 -39.33 -6.88
CA ASN A 655 13.53 -40.45 -6.61
C ASN A 655 12.09 -39.99 -6.35
N PRO A 656 11.09 -40.86 -6.49
CA PRO A 656 9.67 -40.52 -6.26
C PRO A 656 9.31 -40.19 -4.80
N ASN A 657 10.20 -40.46 -3.83
CA ASN A 657 10.10 -39.99 -2.45
C ASN A 657 11.35 -39.17 -2.15
N LYS A 658 11.33 -37.87 -2.47
CA LYS A 658 12.56 -37.06 -2.40
C LYS A 658 13.00 -36.80 -0.97
N LEU A 659 12.08 -36.76 -0.02
CA LEU A 659 12.35 -36.52 1.39
C LEU A 659 11.56 -37.51 2.25
N VAL A 660 12.23 -38.26 3.12
CA VAL A 660 11.58 -39.22 4.02
C VAL A 660 12.20 -39.15 5.41
N LEU A 661 11.37 -39.00 6.45
CA LEU A 661 11.80 -39.09 7.85
C LEU A 661 11.41 -40.46 8.44
N VAL A 662 12.38 -41.19 8.99
CA VAL A 662 12.16 -42.49 9.65
C VAL A 662 12.76 -42.51 11.06
N PRO A 663 12.23 -43.29 12.01
CA PRO A 663 12.88 -43.54 13.30
C PRO A 663 14.28 -44.14 13.11
N TYR A 664 15.24 -43.72 13.94
CA TYR A 664 16.64 -44.16 13.89
C TYR A 664 17.10 -44.76 15.23
#